data_AF-A0A3B9APW0-F1
#
_entry.id   AF-A0A3B9APW0-F1
#
_cell.length_a   1.000
_cell.length_b   1.000
_cell.length_c   1.000
_cell.angle_alpha   90.00
_cell.angle_beta   90.00
_cell.angle_gamma   90.00
#
_symmetry.space_group_name_H-M   'P 1'
#
loop_
_entity.id
_entity.type
_entity.pdbx_description
1 polymer ?
#
loop_
_entity_poly.entity_id
_entity_poly.type
_entity_poly.pdbx_seq_one_letter_code
_entity_poly.pdbx_strand_id
1 'polypeptide(L)'
;CSGPLPTCTTILGTTITQSSQIPTGILSGTICIVGDFTISSGNAFTFLNATILISPEVEIKIDPLASLVIDNSDLHGCNGLWKGIKLSNNTAVYVFNNSLIEDARKAISASYVTALVSVTNSTFNRNLTGIWLEDSPNAANPTYISNLYDVKFTCNAPIVGTIKEISDYGIYSMNCPVSYQHSSEEDDHDVLFRNLKYGIKIEGERSIDLVGNHFYFREIRYAGIDMNRGEIELEESIFANYGDYGILARKLRGLLLSGCDFQLIETDPKFFPAPSPLIRSAVVINTDWNFGPGEFPRIDILNNCSFVYDCPGVDETYWGINAGNIGNRFDMLVYDNDFVVEGQNAQGIHITGGYLIGSEIDILGNRFTVNGPEPFPNSVAQCYGIAADFDITNLDIVGNDFNGENEPGSLDIRSHCVNLTSTIGFEEYENQITDNTFFGGFTTGVFVQNSDYWKICSNFSLTTDAYYFVVDNIEIDFIQNDIVLGNLNIYGKVFTQEQRDNKFFGFTNAVCFSGNCNVFSRFLVRQPLGTEWYPLGQLCGDPAVPCNPNERFFINQQGNAPQACAAEFNDPGDDELMEQIASGLIDNPNEYPAKIWRYKNFLYDKLIHNTELAQSHPSFITFMQNEALSSLGQFQEVRRLLQEGLMGTASGFDLSKLQSAAQINNAIPTPTIFEQNQKVVNQIILTAFLTQNGIFSEQQIITLQGIATQCYKAGGLAVIQAASLLNGCAKTTVDFDQNCGDEWPLLPSQNELEERHTQLNNTEVLDVSQYANELIIHSPELQFGILRIYDIMGNIVFSQMLLGTEGPIRVSTTSLVPSVYFISFSGSQKFTAKTVISN
;
A
#
# COMPACT_ATOMS: atom_id res chain seq x y z
N CYS A 1 -0.33 -32.66 -24.04
CA CYS A 1 -1.24 -33.82 -24.00
C CYS A 1 -1.67 -34.17 -25.42
N SER A 2 -1.25 -35.32 -25.95
CA SER A 2 -1.55 -35.74 -27.33
C SER A 2 -2.03 -37.19 -27.38
N GLY A 3 -3.08 -37.48 -26.60
CA GLY A 3 -3.92 -38.67 -26.76
C GLY A 3 -5.28 -38.24 -27.33
N PRO A 4 -5.97 -39.10 -28.12
CA PRO A 4 -7.33 -38.81 -28.56
C PRO A 4 -8.25 -38.70 -27.33
N LEU A 5 -9.01 -37.61 -27.23
CA LEU A 5 -10.01 -37.41 -26.19
C LEU A 5 -11.02 -38.58 -26.22
N PRO A 6 -11.49 -39.08 -25.06
CA PRO A 6 -12.53 -40.10 -25.02
C PRO A 6 -13.79 -39.58 -25.73
N THR A 7 -14.18 -40.21 -26.83
CA THR A 7 -15.41 -39.83 -27.56
C THR A 7 -16.59 -40.61 -27.00
N CYS A 8 -17.74 -39.98 -26.78
CA CYS A 8 -19.00 -40.70 -26.61
C CYS A 8 -19.33 -41.46 -27.91
N THR A 9 -18.96 -42.74 -27.97
CA THR A 9 -18.99 -43.55 -29.21
C THR A 9 -20.39 -44.06 -29.61
N THR A 10 -21.45 -43.65 -28.90
CA THR A 10 -22.82 -44.11 -29.21
C THR A 10 -23.69 -42.96 -29.70
N ILE A 11 -23.98 -42.97 -31.01
CA ILE A 11 -24.78 -42.00 -31.79
C ILE A 11 -26.29 -42.04 -31.43
N LEU A 12 -26.70 -42.83 -30.44
CA LEU A 12 -28.05 -42.79 -29.90
C LEU A 12 -28.11 -41.69 -28.84
N GLY A 13 -28.92 -40.66 -29.10
CA GLY A 13 -29.12 -39.51 -28.20
C GLY A 13 -29.42 -39.89 -26.75
N THR A 14 -29.33 -38.93 -25.81
CA THR A 14 -29.45 -39.19 -24.38
C THR A 14 -30.82 -39.82 -24.11
N THR A 15 -30.85 -41.12 -23.79
CA THR A 15 -32.12 -41.85 -23.59
C THR A 15 -32.83 -41.38 -22.33
N ILE A 16 -32.05 -40.80 -21.41
CA ILE A 16 -32.48 -40.13 -20.20
C ILE A 16 -32.17 -38.64 -20.37
N THR A 17 -33.19 -37.80 -20.46
CA THR A 17 -33.06 -36.36 -20.68
C THR A 17 -33.31 -35.55 -19.41
N GLN A 18 -33.78 -36.19 -18.34
CA GLN A 18 -34.12 -35.53 -17.08
C GLN A 18 -33.67 -36.30 -15.85
N SER A 19 -33.26 -35.60 -14.80
CA SER A 19 -32.85 -36.19 -13.52
C SER A 19 -33.98 -36.97 -12.84
N SER A 20 -35.25 -36.59 -13.05
CA SER A 20 -36.43 -37.28 -12.51
C SER A 20 -36.58 -38.72 -13.01
N GLN A 21 -35.93 -39.07 -14.12
CA GLN A 21 -35.91 -40.42 -14.68
C GLN A 21 -34.85 -41.31 -14.01
N ILE A 22 -34.06 -40.76 -13.08
CA ILE A 22 -33.00 -41.44 -12.34
C ILE A 22 -33.49 -41.65 -10.90
N PRO A 23 -33.88 -42.89 -10.52
CA PRO A 23 -34.58 -43.14 -9.26
C PRO A 23 -33.81 -42.74 -8.00
N THR A 24 -32.48 -42.77 -8.03
CA THR A 24 -31.62 -42.48 -6.89
C THR A 24 -31.34 -40.99 -6.71
N GLY A 25 -31.57 -40.16 -7.72
CA GLY A 25 -31.09 -38.77 -7.75
C GLY A 25 -29.57 -38.64 -7.74
N ILE A 26 -28.83 -39.76 -7.90
CA ILE A 26 -27.37 -39.81 -7.83
C ILE A 26 -26.84 -40.56 -9.06
N LEU A 27 -25.84 -39.98 -9.71
CA LEU A 27 -25.06 -40.60 -10.78
C LEU A 27 -23.57 -40.67 -10.40
N SER A 28 -22.94 -41.80 -10.71
CA SER A 28 -21.51 -42.07 -10.45
C SER A 28 -20.87 -42.84 -11.62
N GLY A 29 -19.53 -42.86 -11.67
CA GLY A 29 -18.79 -43.49 -12.77
C GLY A 29 -18.81 -42.69 -14.06
N THR A 30 -18.52 -43.34 -15.19
CA THR A 30 -18.43 -42.64 -16.50
C THR A 30 -19.80 -42.53 -17.16
N ILE A 31 -20.22 -41.30 -17.46
CA ILE A 31 -21.53 -40.97 -18.06
C ILE A 31 -21.30 -40.14 -19.32
N CYS A 32 -22.09 -40.42 -20.36
CA CYS A 32 -22.12 -39.64 -21.60
C CYS A 32 -23.42 -38.84 -21.70
N ILE A 33 -23.30 -37.52 -21.83
CA ILE A 33 -24.43 -36.61 -22.11
C ILE A 33 -24.28 -36.13 -23.55
N VAL A 34 -25.12 -36.67 -24.44
CA VAL A 34 -25.04 -36.42 -25.90
C VAL A 34 -26.11 -35.44 -26.41
N GLY A 35 -26.93 -34.90 -25.51
CA GLY A 35 -28.02 -33.96 -25.73
C GLY A 35 -28.42 -33.34 -24.40
N ASP A 36 -29.14 -32.21 -24.43
CA ASP A 36 -29.49 -31.44 -23.23
C ASP A 36 -30.05 -32.31 -22.10
N PHE A 37 -29.62 -32.01 -20.86
CA PHE A 37 -30.02 -32.73 -19.67
C PHE A 37 -30.59 -31.76 -18.64
N THR A 38 -31.82 -32.02 -18.18
CA THR A 38 -32.52 -31.15 -17.24
C THR A 38 -32.54 -31.75 -15.83
N ILE A 39 -32.08 -30.99 -14.84
CA ILE A 39 -32.28 -31.27 -13.42
C ILE A 39 -33.68 -30.78 -13.03
N SER A 40 -34.62 -31.72 -12.92
CA SER A 40 -36.03 -31.44 -12.63
C SER A 40 -36.27 -31.08 -11.17
N SER A 41 -37.32 -30.29 -10.93
CA SER A 41 -37.77 -29.85 -9.59
C SER A 41 -38.05 -31.02 -8.63
N GLY A 42 -37.76 -30.83 -7.35
CA GLY A 42 -38.30 -31.66 -6.27
C GLY A 42 -37.30 -32.27 -5.30
N ASN A 43 -36.00 -32.37 -5.66
CA ASN A 43 -34.88 -32.76 -4.79
C ASN A 43 -33.54 -32.30 -5.39
N ALA A 44 -32.47 -32.32 -4.59
CA ALA A 44 -31.11 -32.17 -5.10
C ALA A 44 -30.71 -33.39 -5.95
N PHE A 45 -30.04 -33.15 -7.06
CA PHE A 45 -29.44 -34.19 -7.91
C PHE A 45 -27.92 -34.13 -7.80
N THR A 46 -27.27 -35.29 -7.71
CA THR A 46 -25.83 -35.37 -7.42
C THR A 46 -25.08 -36.14 -8.50
N PHE A 47 -24.02 -35.52 -9.03
CA PHE A 47 -22.89 -36.25 -9.63
C PHE A 47 -21.87 -36.53 -8.53
N LEU A 48 -21.60 -37.80 -8.24
CA LEU A 48 -20.72 -38.25 -7.16
C LEU A 48 -19.68 -39.22 -7.71
N ASN A 49 -18.39 -38.90 -7.57
CA ASN A 49 -17.31 -39.74 -8.09
C ASN A 49 -17.53 -40.09 -9.58
N ALA A 50 -17.92 -39.08 -10.37
CA ALA A 50 -18.37 -39.26 -11.74
C ALA A 50 -17.40 -38.64 -12.75
N THR A 51 -17.31 -39.23 -13.94
CA THR A 51 -16.68 -38.62 -15.11
C THR A 51 -17.75 -38.41 -16.16
N ILE A 52 -18.13 -37.17 -16.40
CA ILE A 52 -19.20 -36.77 -17.30
C ILE A 52 -18.59 -36.24 -18.61
N LEU A 53 -18.78 -37.02 -19.67
CA LEU A 53 -18.40 -36.68 -21.03
C LEU A 53 -19.57 -35.97 -21.72
N ILE A 54 -19.39 -34.71 -22.09
CA ILE A 54 -20.47 -33.87 -22.63
C ILE A 54 -20.19 -33.59 -24.11
N SER A 55 -21.16 -33.85 -24.98
CA SER A 55 -21.04 -33.54 -26.41
C SER A 55 -21.03 -32.03 -26.65
N PRO A 56 -20.38 -31.55 -27.74
CA PRO A 56 -20.40 -30.12 -28.06
C PRO A 56 -21.82 -29.56 -28.15
N GLU A 57 -21.98 -28.29 -27.77
CA GLU A 57 -23.25 -27.54 -27.81
C GLU A 57 -24.40 -28.06 -26.90
N VAL A 58 -24.14 -29.04 -26.04
CA VAL A 58 -25.08 -29.54 -25.03
C VAL A 58 -25.12 -28.64 -23.80
N GLU A 59 -26.31 -28.45 -23.22
CA GLU A 59 -26.53 -27.68 -21.99
C GLU A 59 -27.09 -28.56 -20.86
N ILE A 60 -26.60 -28.36 -19.63
CA ILE A 60 -27.23 -28.89 -18.41
C ILE A 60 -28.11 -27.78 -17.84
N LYS A 61 -29.42 -28.02 -17.71
CA LYS A 61 -30.40 -27.02 -17.24
C LYS A 61 -30.86 -27.37 -15.85
N ILE A 62 -30.92 -26.42 -14.94
CA ILE A 62 -31.52 -26.61 -13.61
C ILE A 62 -32.88 -25.92 -13.60
N ASP A 63 -33.96 -26.71 -13.47
CA ASP A 63 -35.32 -26.18 -13.41
C ASP A 63 -35.55 -25.42 -12.08
N PRO A 64 -36.51 -24.47 -12.04
CA PRO A 64 -36.81 -23.72 -10.82
C PRO A 64 -37.00 -24.62 -9.58
N LEU A 65 -36.47 -24.19 -8.43
CA LEU A 65 -36.52 -24.91 -7.16
C LEU A 65 -35.70 -26.23 -7.11
N ALA A 66 -34.95 -26.56 -8.16
CA ALA A 66 -34.03 -27.70 -8.15
C ALA A 66 -32.62 -27.30 -7.69
N SER A 67 -31.81 -28.30 -7.33
CA SER A 67 -30.41 -28.11 -6.99
C SER A 67 -29.52 -29.17 -7.63
N LEU A 68 -28.33 -28.77 -8.07
CA LEU A 68 -27.30 -29.66 -8.61
C LEU A 68 -26.11 -29.70 -7.65
N VAL A 69 -25.63 -30.90 -7.35
CA VAL A 69 -24.43 -31.15 -6.55
C VAL A 69 -23.40 -31.86 -7.44
N ILE A 70 -22.18 -31.34 -7.46
CA ILE A 70 -21.03 -31.91 -8.13
C ILE A 70 -19.97 -32.17 -7.07
N ASP A 71 -19.76 -33.44 -6.74
CA ASP A 71 -18.91 -33.89 -5.64
C ASP A 71 -17.87 -34.87 -6.18
N ASN A 72 -16.58 -34.50 -6.06
CA ASN A 72 -15.44 -35.25 -6.58
C ASN A 72 -15.67 -35.80 -7.99
N SER A 73 -16.10 -34.92 -8.90
CA SER A 73 -16.53 -35.30 -10.24
C SER A 73 -15.93 -34.40 -11.32
N ASP A 74 -15.68 -35.00 -12.49
CA ASP A 74 -15.08 -34.36 -13.65
C ASP A 74 -16.13 -34.18 -14.75
N LEU A 75 -16.42 -32.95 -15.15
CA LEU A 75 -17.30 -32.61 -16.26
C LEU A 75 -16.46 -31.98 -17.38
N HIS A 76 -16.42 -32.61 -18.56
CA HIS A 76 -15.62 -32.11 -19.68
C HIS A 76 -16.23 -32.37 -21.06
N GLY A 77 -15.88 -31.50 -22.00
CA GLY A 77 -16.28 -31.59 -23.41
C GLY A 77 -15.56 -32.72 -24.15
N CYS A 78 -16.26 -33.41 -25.05
CA CYS A 78 -15.67 -34.52 -25.82
C CYS A 78 -14.64 -34.05 -26.87
N ASN A 79 -15.06 -33.20 -27.81
CA ASN A 79 -14.25 -32.74 -28.95
C ASN A 79 -14.52 -31.28 -29.32
N GLY A 80 -15.15 -30.54 -28.41
CA GLY A 80 -15.59 -29.16 -28.59
C GLY A 80 -16.24 -28.65 -27.31
N LEU A 81 -16.49 -27.34 -27.27
CA LEU A 81 -17.12 -26.73 -26.09
C LEU A 81 -18.57 -27.16 -25.94
N TRP A 82 -18.95 -27.54 -24.72
CA TRP A 82 -20.36 -27.65 -24.34
C TRP A 82 -20.86 -26.29 -23.80
N LYS A 83 -22.17 -26.09 -23.68
CA LYS A 83 -22.72 -24.77 -23.33
C LYS A 83 -22.48 -24.39 -21.88
N GLY A 84 -22.58 -25.37 -20.98
CA GLY A 84 -22.47 -25.12 -19.54
C GLY A 84 -23.64 -25.61 -18.71
N ILE A 85 -23.62 -25.26 -17.43
CA ILE A 85 -24.72 -25.41 -16.49
C ILE A 85 -25.49 -24.09 -16.43
N LYS A 86 -26.78 -24.14 -16.77
CA LYS A 86 -27.67 -22.98 -16.77
C LYS A 86 -28.68 -23.05 -15.63
N LEU A 87 -28.64 -22.04 -14.77
CA LEU A 87 -29.51 -21.91 -13.61
C LEU A 87 -30.82 -21.19 -13.96
N SER A 88 -31.88 -21.54 -13.23
CA SER A 88 -33.19 -20.89 -13.29
C SER A 88 -33.50 -20.20 -11.95
N ASN A 89 -34.64 -19.52 -11.85
CA ASN A 89 -35.07 -18.88 -10.61
C ASN A 89 -35.16 -19.85 -9.42
N ASN A 90 -34.64 -19.40 -8.28
CA ASN A 90 -34.60 -20.11 -7.00
C ASN A 90 -33.93 -21.48 -7.13
N THR A 91 -32.80 -21.55 -7.83
CA THR A 91 -31.99 -22.77 -7.96
C THR A 91 -30.68 -22.64 -7.22
N ALA A 92 -30.02 -23.78 -6.97
CA ALA A 92 -28.70 -23.82 -6.36
C ALA A 92 -27.77 -24.77 -7.11
N VAL A 93 -26.49 -24.41 -7.20
CA VAL A 93 -25.43 -25.30 -7.66
C VAL A 93 -24.31 -25.35 -6.61
N TYR A 94 -23.88 -26.57 -6.27
CA TYR A 94 -22.80 -26.84 -5.34
C TYR A 94 -21.72 -27.62 -6.07
N VAL A 95 -20.47 -27.14 -6.02
CA VAL A 95 -19.30 -27.79 -6.64
C VAL A 95 -18.20 -27.88 -5.59
N PHE A 96 -17.78 -29.10 -5.23
CA PHE A 96 -16.81 -29.31 -4.16
C PHE A 96 -16.01 -30.61 -4.28
N ASN A 97 -15.07 -30.81 -3.34
CA ASN A 97 -14.21 -31.99 -3.19
C ASN A 97 -13.40 -32.36 -4.44
N ASN A 98 -12.49 -31.49 -4.87
CA ASN A 98 -11.61 -31.72 -6.02
C ASN A 98 -12.37 -31.99 -7.34
N SER A 99 -13.53 -31.35 -7.53
CA SER A 99 -14.28 -31.44 -8.78
C SER A 99 -13.62 -30.62 -9.89
N LEU A 100 -13.72 -31.09 -11.13
CA LEU A 100 -13.20 -30.44 -12.33
C LEU A 100 -14.35 -30.10 -13.29
N ILE A 101 -14.45 -28.84 -13.71
CA ILE A 101 -15.33 -28.43 -14.80
C ILE A 101 -14.48 -27.82 -15.90
N GLU A 102 -14.48 -28.42 -17.08
CA GLU A 102 -13.67 -27.95 -18.21
C GLU A 102 -14.38 -27.98 -19.56
N ASP A 103 -13.80 -27.23 -20.50
CA ASP A 103 -14.21 -27.15 -21.90
C ASP A 103 -15.68 -26.69 -22.09
N ALA A 104 -16.16 -25.78 -21.24
CA ALA A 104 -17.48 -25.14 -21.36
C ALA A 104 -17.40 -23.73 -21.98
N ARG A 105 -18.48 -23.29 -22.62
CA ARG A 105 -18.66 -21.87 -22.98
C ARG A 105 -18.87 -21.02 -21.72
N LYS A 106 -19.83 -21.38 -20.87
CA LYS A 106 -20.02 -20.77 -19.55
C LYS A 106 -20.20 -21.90 -18.54
N ALA A 107 -19.17 -22.30 -17.81
CA ALA A 107 -19.25 -23.49 -16.96
C ALA A 107 -20.45 -23.46 -16.00
N ILE A 108 -20.66 -22.31 -15.34
CA ILE A 108 -21.88 -22.02 -14.56
C ILE A 108 -22.44 -20.66 -15.02
N SER A 109 -23.74 -20.60 -15.27
CA SER A 109 -24.40 -19.36 -15.71
C SER A 109 -25.76 -19.12 -15.06
N ALA A 110 -25.97 -17.89 -14.59
CA ALA A 110 -27.23 -17.38 -14.06
C ALA A 110 -27.47 -15.98 -14.66
N SER A 111 -28.48 -15.85 -15.52
CA SER A 111 -28.83 -14.58 -16.18
C SER A 111 -30.29 -14.24 -15.91
N TYR A 112 -30.55 -13.06 -15.33
CA TYR A 112 -31.86 -12.51 -14.97
C TYR A 112 -32.68 -13.45 -14.08
N VAL A 113 -31.99 -14.07 -13.13
CA VAL A 113 -32.57 -15.01 -12.15
C VAL A 113 -31.99 -14.77 -10.77
N THR A 114 -32.68 -15.23 -9.74
CA THR A 114 -32.13 -15.37 -8.38
C THR A 114 -31.68 -16.81 -8.19
N ALA A 115 -30.39 -17.03 -7.97
CA ALA A 115 -29.82 -18.35 -7.74
C ALA A 115 -28.69 -18.30 -6.71
N LEU A 116 -28.30 -19.46 -6.19
CA LEU A 116 -27.16 -19.65 -5.30
C LEU A 116 -26.08 -20.44 -6.03
N VAL A 117 -24.85 -19.90 -6.03
CA VAL A 117 -23.66 -20.58 -6.55
C VAL A 117 -22.68 -20.78 -5.40
N SER A 118 -22.31 -22.03 -5.12
CA SER A 118 -21.35 -22.39 -4.07
C SER A 118 -20.25 -23.25 -4.66
N VAL A 119 -19.01 -22.78 -4.64
CA VAL A 119 -17.87 -23.46 -5.26
C VAL A 119 -16.71 -23.50 -4.28
N THR A 120 -16.23 -24.69 -3.96
CA THR A 120 -15.12 -24.87 -3.01
C THR A 120 -14.18 -25.96 -3.51
N ASN A 121 -12.89 -25.91 -3.17
CA ASN A 121 -11.90 -26.96 -3.46
C ASN A 121 -12.08 -27.60 -4.85
N SER A 122 -12.06 -26.81 -5.92
CA SER A 122 -12.45 -27.25 -7.27
C SER A 122 -11.72 -26.48 -8.36
N THR A 123 -11.66 -27.06 -9.56
CA THR A 123 -10.97 -26.47 -10.72
C THR A 123 -11.91 -26.19 -11.87
N PHE A 124 -11.85 -24.97 -12.41
CA PHE A 124 -12.47 -24.54 -13.65
C PHE A 124 -11.35 -24.34 -14.68
N ASN A 125 -11.26 -25.22 -15.68
CA ASN A 125 -10.14 -25.22 -16.63
C ASN A 125 -10.62 -25.09 -18.08
N ARG A 126 -9.97 -24.26 -18.90
CA ARG A 126 -10.28 -24.09 -20.34
C ARG A 126 -11.77 -23.80 -20.64
N ASN A 127 -12.48 -23.21 -19.68
CA ASN A 127 -13.81 -22.68 -19.92
C ASN A 127 -13.66 -21.28 -20.53
N LEU A 128 -14.48 -20.92 -21.52
CA LEU A 128 -14.45 -19.53 -22.03
C LEU A 128 -14.84 -18.55 -20.92
N THR A 129 -15.80 -18.93 -20.07
CA THR A 129 -16.11 -18.29 -18.79
C THR A 129 -16.29 -19.33 -17.70
N GLY A 130 -15.65 -19.13 -16.54
CA GLY A 130 -15.87 -19.97 -15.36
C GLY A 130 -17.27 -19.79 -14.77
N ILE A 131 -17.54 -18.61 -14.21
CA ILE A 131 -18.85 -18.25 -13.63
C ILE A 131 -19.38 -17.00 -14.33
N TRP A 132 -20.62 -17.04 -14.80
CA TRP A 132 -21.32 -15.93 -15.43
C TRP A 132 -22.56 -15.55 -14.61
N LEU A 133 -22.56 -14.35 -14.02
CA LEU A 133 -23.69 -13.78 -13.29
C LEU A 133 -24.18 -12.53 -13.99
N GLU A 134 -25.49 -12.39 -14.14
CA GLU A 134 -26.09 -11.26 -14.83
C GLU A 134 -27.50 -11.00 -14.29
N ASP A 135 -27.80 -9.74 -13.97
CA ASP A 135 -29.16 -9.33 -13.61
C ASP A 135 -29.47 -7.89 -14.06
N SER A 136 -30.71 -7.47 -13.88
CA SER A 136 -31.16 -6.09 -14.02
C SER A 136 -30.50 -5.20 -12.95
N PRO A 137 -30.13 -3.95 -13.27
CA PRO A 137 -29.56 -3.02 -12.28
C PRO A 137 -30.49 -2.78 -11.08
N ASN A 138 -31.80 -3.00 -11.24
CA ASN A 138 -32.83 -2.81 -10.21
C ASN A 138 -33.29 -4.13 -9.54
N ALA A 139 -32.55 -5.23 -9.69
CA ALA A 139 -32.92 -6.50 -9.09
C ALA A 139 -32.94 -6.42 -7.56
N ALA A 140 -34.04 -6.82 -6.92
CA ALA A 140 -34.15 -6.81 -5.47
C ALA A 140 -33.23 -7.85 -4.81
N ASN A 141 -33.14 -9.04 -5.39
CA ASN A 141 -32.35 -10.18 -4.92
C ASN A 141 -31.53 -10.74 -6.08
N PRO A 142 -30.43 -10.07 -6.48
CA PRO A 142 -29.58 -10.57 -7.55
C PRO A 142 -28.95 -11.91 -7.18
N THR A 143 -28.60 -12.71 -8.19
CA THR A 143 -27.75 -13.89 -7.98
C THR A 143 -26.41 -13.47 -7.37
N TYR A 144 -25.89 -14.30 -6.47
CA TYR A 144 -24.59 -14.11 -5.82
C TYR A 144 -23.87 -15.45 -5.66
N ILE A 145 -22.56 -15.38 -5.41
CA ILE A 145 -21.75 -16.53 -5.03
C ILE A 145 -21.74 -16.59 -3.50
N SER A 146 -22.20 -17.70 -2.92
CA SER A 146 -22.29 -17.86 -1.47
C SER A 146 -20.99 -18.34 -0.83
N ASN A 147 -20.19 -19.14 -1.56
CA ASN A 147 -18.88 -19.64 -1.11
C ASN A 147 -17.95 -19.72 -2.32
N LEU A 148 -16.70 -19.28 -2.15
CA LEU A 148 -15.67 -19.27 -3.18
C LEU A 148 -14.27 -19.42 -2.57
N TYR A 149 -13.84 -20.64 -2.23
CA TYR A 149 -12.55 -20.86 -1.57
C TYR A 149 -11.88 -22.15 -2.04
N ASP A 150 -10.54 -22.20 -2.08
CA ASP A 150 -9.76 -23.27 -2.73
C ASP A 150 -10.15 -23.51 -4.20
N VAL A 151 -10.48 -22.45 -4.93
CA VAL A 151 -10.97 -22.54 -6.31
C VAL A 151 -9.88 -22.10 -7.29
N LYS A 152 -9.72 -22.88 -8.38
CA LYS A 152 -8.74 -22.59 -9.43
C LYS A 152 -9.44 -22.32 -10.75
N PHE A 153 -9.41 -21.08 -11.22
CA PHE A 153 -9.78 -20.69 -12.58
C PHE A 153 -8.52 -20.65 -13.45
N THR A 154 -8.40 -21.59 -14.39
CA THR A 154 -7.15 -21.78 -15.16
C THR A 154 -7.39 -21.97 -16.66
N CYS A 155 -6.38 -21.61 -17.46
CA CYS A 155 -6.31 -21.98 -18.87
C CYS A 155 -4.96 -22.65 -19.16
N ASN A 156 -4.83 -23.93 -18.80
CA ASN A 156 -3.54 -24.63 -18.87
C ASN A 156 -3.19 -25.16 -20.29
N ALA A 157 -4.10 -25.02 -21.24
CA ALA A 157 -3.89 -25.27 -22.66
C ALA A 157 -4.91 -24.47 -23.49
N PRO A 158 -4.71 -24.30 -24.81
CA PRO A 158 -5.67 -23.60 -25.66
C PRO A 158 -7.09 -24.18 -25.53
N ILE A 159 -8.09 -23.31 -25.66
CA ILE A 159 -9.50 -23.70 -25.70
C ILE A 159 -9.71 -24.82 -26.73
N VAL A 160 -10.48 -25.86 -26.36
CA VAL A 160 -10.70 -27.03 -27.22
C VAL A 160 -11.27 -26.60 -28.58
N GLY A 161 -10.62 -27.07 -29.65
CA GLY A 161 -10.95 -26.70 -31.02
C GLY A 161 -10.18 -25.48 -31.55
N THR A 162 -9.33 -24.87 -30.74
CA THR A 162 -8.53 -23.68 -31.10
C THR A 162 -7.03 -23.97 -31.01
N ILE A 163 -6.20 -23.07 -31.53
CA ILE A 163 -4.72 -23.23 -31.53
C ILE A 163 -4.08 -22.39 -30.42
N LYS A 164 -4.65 -21.23 -30.09
CA LYS A 164 -4.06 -20.24 -29.17
C LYS A 164 -5.09 -19.49 -28.30
N GLU A 165 -6.38 -19.75 -28.47
CA GLU A 165 -7.38 -19.03 -27.68
C GLU A 165 -7.28 -19.45 -26.22
N ILE A 166 -7.49 -18.50 -25.32
CA ILE A 166 -7.48 -18.70 -23.87
C ILE A 166 -8.87 -18.38 -23.30
N SER A 167 -9.06 -18.71 -22.03
CA SER A 167 -10.26 -18.35 -21.28
C SER A 167 -10.39 -16.83 -21.14
N ASP A 168 -11.60 -16.30 -21.37
CA ASP A 168 -11.85 -14.86 -21.26
C ASP A 168 -11.98 -14.42 -19.80
N TYR A 169 -12.80 -15.12 -19.00
CA TYR A 169 -13.13 -14.69 -17.64
C TYR A 169 -13.06 -15.86 -16.65
N GLY A 170 -12.43 -15.66 -15.49
CA GLY A 170 -12.67 -16.51 -14.33
C GLY A 170 -14.09 -16.32 -13.84
N ILE A 171 -14.41 -15.08 -13.44
CA ILE A 171 -15.74 -14.64 -13.05
C ILE A 171 -16.14 -13.42 -13.88
N TYR A 172 -17.32 -13.50 -14.50
CA TYR A 172 -18.00 -12.35 -15.11
C TYR A 172 -19.25 -12.04 -14.30
N SER A 173 -19.41 -10.79 -13.90
CA SER A 173 -20.59 -10.30 -13.20
C SER A 173 -21.13 -9.04 -13.87
N MET A 174 -22.45 -8.99 -14.10
CA MET A 174 -23.16 -7.79 -14.49
C MET A 174 -24.32 -7.50 -13.53
N ASN A 175 -24.24 -6.40 -12.78
CA ASN A 175 -25.19 -6.01 -11.73
C ASN A 175 -25.39 -7.06 -10.60
N CYS A 176 -24.49 -8.01 -10.43
CA CYS A 176 -24.52 -9.03 -9.37
C CYS A 176 -23.33 -8.84 -8.40
N PRO A 177 -23.53 -8.93 -7.08
CA PRO A 177 -22.42 -8.87 -6.13
C PRO A 177 -21.50 -10.08 -6.26
N VAL A 178 -20.20 -9.83 -6.09
CA VAL A 178 -19.16 -10.86 -5.98
C VAL A 178 -18.45 -10.60 -4.67
N SER A 179 -18.92 -11.23 -3.59
CA SER A 179 -18.29 -11.11 -2.28
C SER A 179 -17.76 -12.46 -1.87
N TYR A 180 -16.53 -12.45 -1.38
CA TYR A 180 -15.86 -13.54 -0.71
C TYR A 180 -15.21 -12.96 0.54
N GLN A 181 -15.64 -13.44 1.70
CA GLN A 181 -14.91 -13.21 2.93
C GLN A 181 -14.78 -14.57 3.59
N HIS A 182 -13.55 -15.05 3.70
CA HIS A 182 -13.29 -16.22 4.51
C HIS A 182 -12.73 -15.78 5.86
N SER A 183 -13.46 -16.15 6.91
CA SER A 183 -13.24 -15.70 8.29
C SER A 183 -12.48 -16.72 9.15
N SER A 184 -12.08 -17.87 8.62
CA SER A 184 -11.25 -18.83 9.36
C SER A 184 -9.78 -18.73 8.93
N GLU A 185 -8.93 -18.53 9.93
CA GLU A 185 -7.47 -18.60 9.93
C GLU A 185 -6.92 -20.05 9.88
N GLU A 186 -7.74 -21.11 10.04
CA GLU A 186 -7.23 -22.51 10.08
C GLU A 186 -6.82 -23.05 8.69
N ASP A 187 -7.30 -22.45 7.59
CA ASP A 187 -6.96 -22.87 6.24
C ASP A 187 -6.73 -21.64 5.33
N ASP A 188 -5.49 -21.47 4.81
CA ASP A 188 -5.18 -20.54 3.70
C ASP A 188 -5.98 -20.96 2.48
N HIS A 189 -7.24 -20.52 2.40
CA HIS A 189 -8.08 -20.86 1.27
C HIS A 189 -7.92 -19.85 0.15
N ASP A 190 -7.18 -20.29 -0.86
CA ASP A 190 -6.81 -19.45 -1.99
C ASP A 190 -7.88 -19.50 -3.10
N VAL A 191 -8.08 -18.36 -3.78
CA VAL A 191 -8.73 -18.34 -5.10
C VAL A 191 -7.70 -17.97 -6.16
N LEU A 192 -7.34 -18.94 -7.00
CA LEU A 192 -6.34 -18.77 -8.05
C LEU A 192 -7.01 -18.47 -9.40
N PHE A 193 -6.59 -17.37 -10.02
CA PHE A 193 -6.87 -17.03 -11.41
C PHE A 193 -5.58 -17.08 -12.21
N ARG A 194 -5.47 -17.97 -13.21
CA ARG A 194 -4.23 -18.14 -13.98
C ARG A 194 -4.42 -18.31 -15.48
N ASN A 195 -3.60 -17.62 -16.28
CA ASN A 195 -3.60 -17.70 -17.75
C ASN A 195 -4.96 -17.33 -18.39
N LEU A 196 -5.68 -16.39 -17.79
CA LEU A 196 -6.97 -15.88 -18.28
C LEU A 196 -6.78 -14.50 -18.90
N LYS A 197 -7.74 -14.05 -19.72
CA LYS A 197 -7.77 -12.65 -20.15
C LYS A 197 -8.11 -11.72 -18.98
N TYR A 198 -9.16 -12.05 -18.23
CA TYR A 198 -9.56 -11.38 -17.00
C TYR A 198 -9.69 -12.40 -15.86
N GLY A 199 -9.25 -12.02 -14.66
CA GLY A 199 -9.57 -12.80 -13.46
C GLY A 199 -11.05 -12.62 -13.11
N ILE A 200 -11.40 -11.41 -12.68
CA ILE A 200 -12.76 -10.98 -12.35
C ILE A 200 -13.12 -9.76 -13.19
N LYS A 201 -14.28 -9.78 -13.84
CA LYS A 201 -14.83 -8.64 -14.56
C LYS A 201 -16.23 -8.30 -14.05
N ILE A 202 -16.42 -7.05 -13.62
CA ILE A 202 -17.67 -6.51 -13.07
C ILE A 202 -18.15 -5.33 -13.91
N GLU A 203 -19.31 -5.48 -14.52
CA GLU A 203 -19.96 -4.48 -15.36
C GLU A 203 -21.39 -4.17 -14.89
N GLY A 204 -22.03 -3.19 -15.53
CA GLY A 204 -23.40 -2.78 -15.25
C GLY A 204 -23.51 -1.35 -14.72
N GLU A 205 -24.75 -0.97 -14.42
CA GLU A 205 -25.12 0.37 -13.93
C GLU A 205 -25.26 0.41 -12.40
N ARG A 206 -25.48 -0.76 -11.78
CA ARG A 206 -25.56 -0.92 -10.33
C ARG A 206 -24.17 -0.81 -9.70
N SER A 207 -24.08 -0.14 -8.56
CA SER A 207 -22.88 -0.17 -7.72
C SER A 207 -22.76 -1.54 -7.06
N ILE A 208 -21.62 -2.19 -7.23
CA ILE A 208 -21.36 -3.54 -6.73
C ILE A 208 -20.13 -3.52 -5.83
N ASP A 209 -20.22 -4.22 -4.71
CA ASP A 209 -19.10 -4.41 -3.80
C ASP A 209 -18.38 -5.70 -4.21
N LEU A 210 -17.06 -5.59 -4.42
CA LEU A 210 -16.15 -6.71 -4.53
C LEU A 210 -15.32 -6.76 -3.26
N VAL A 211 -15.57 -7.78 -2.44
CA VAL A 211 -14.83 -8.01 -1.20
C VAL A 211 -14.13 -9.36 -1.33
N GLY A 212 -12.85 -9.43 -0.96
CA GLY A 212 -12.03 -10.63 -1.13
C GLY A 212 -10.76 -10.62 -0.31
N ASN A 213 -10.38 -11.75 0.26
CA ASN A 213 -9.02 -12.00 0.76
C ASN A 213 -8.36 -13.16 0.00
N HIS A 214 -7.02 -13.24 -0.01
CA HIS A 214 -6.29 -14.37 -0.60
C HIS A 214 -6.64 -14.68 -2.08
N PHE A 215 -6.83 -13.63 -2.89
CA PHE A 215 -6.96 -13.78 -4.33
C PHE A 215 -5.59 -13.77 -5.01
N TYR A 216 -5.32 -14.78 -5.83
CA TYR A 216 -4.06 -14.91 -6.57
C TYR A 216 -4.31 -14.78 -8.07
N PHE A 217 -3.96 -13.64 -8.62
CA PHE A 217 -3.99 -13.37 -10.05
C PHE A 217 -2.59 -13.57 -10.61
N ARG A 218 -2.39 -14.65 -11.39
CA ARG A 218 -1.10 -14.96 -12.00
C ARG A 218 -1.21 -15.02 -13.51
N GLU A 219 -0.28 -14.41 -14.23
CA GLU A 219 -0.18 -14.58 -15.68
C GLU A 219 -1.48 -14.15 -16.42
N ILE A 220 -2.16 -13.11 -15.91
CA ILE A 220 -3.38 -12.57 -16.50
C ILE A 220 -3.04 -11.72 -17.73
N ARG A 221 -3.78 -11.83 -18.84
CA ARG A 221 -3.42 -11.15 -20.10
C ARG A 221 -3.88 -9.72 -20.22
N TYR A 222 -4.92 -9.31 -19.50
CA TYR A 222 -5.42 -7.93 -19.55
C TYR A 222 -5.57 -7.34 -18.16
N ALA A 223 -6.51 -7.81 -17.34
CA ALA A 223 -6.73 -7.26 -16.00
C ALA A 223 -7.03 -8.35 -14.97
N GLY A 224 -6.35 -8.32 -13.82
CA GLY A 224 -6.71 -9.18 -12.69
C GLY A 224 -8.16 -8.94 -12.28
N ILE A 225 -8.47 -7.68 -11.98
CA ILE A 225 -9.82 -7.18 -11.73
C ILE A 225 -10.13 -6.03 -12.68
N ASP A 226 -11.25 -6.09 -13.39
CA ASP A 226 -11.80 -4.99 -14.18
C ASP A 226 -13.20 -4.64 -13.65
N MET A 227 -13.33 -3.48 -13.00
CA MET A 227 -14.59 -3.01 -12.43
C MET A 227 -15.05 -1.70 -13.08
N ASN A 228 -16.29 -1.71 -13.57
CA ASN A 228 -16.93 -0.51 -14.11
C ASN A 228 -17.37 0.46 -13.01
N ARG A 229 -18.11 0.00 -11.99
CA ARG A 229 -18.70 0.85 -10.94
C ARG A 229 -18.90 0.05 -9.65
N GLY A 230 -18.45 0.58 -8.52
CA GLY A 230 -18.54 -0.16 -7.25
C GLY A 230 -17.49 0.20 -6.22
N GLU A 231 -17.40 -0.65 -5.21
CA GLU A 231 -16.39 -0.62 -4.15
C GLU A 231 -15.53 -1.89 -4.24
N ILE A 232 -14.23 -1.75 -3.99
CA ILE A 232 -13.28 -2.87 -3.96
C ILE A 232 -12.60 -2.89 -2.60
N GLU A 233 -12.68 -4.02 -1.91
CA GLU A 233 -11.98 -4.28 -0.65
C GLU A 233 -11.19 -5.57 -0.80
N LEU A 234 -9.85 -5.46 -0.73
CA LEU A 234 -8.95 -6.59 -0.86
C LEU A 234 -7.92 -6.63 0.26
N GLU A 235 -7.73 -7.81 0.81
CA GLU A 235 -6.71 -8.10 1.80
C GLU A 235 -5.81 -9.25 1.34
N GLU A 236 -4.52 -9.16 1.62
CA GLU A 236 -3.54 -10.25 1.45
C GLU A 236 -3.61 -10.94 0.07
N SER A 237 -3.89 -10.15 -0.97
CA SER A 237 -4.10 -10.64 -2.33
C SER A 237 -2.89 -10.35 -3.23
N ILE A 238 -2.60 -11.26 -4.17
CA ILE A 238 -1.39 -11.22 -5.00
C ILE A 238 -1.73 -11.08 -6.48
N PHE A 239 -1.09 -10.14 -7.14
CA PHE A 239 -1.16 -9.88 -8.57
C PHE A 239 0.25 -10.01 -9.18
N ALA A 240 0.54 -11.16 -9.79
CA ALA A 240 1.86 -11.46 -10.35
C ALA A 240 1.82 -11.63 -11.87
N ASN A 241 2.69 -10.91 -12.57
CA ASN A 241 2.87 -10.99 -14.04
C ASN A 241 1.55 -10.82 -14.81
N TYR A 242 0.81 -9.77 -14.47
CA TYR A 242 -0.40 -9.37 -15.21
C TYR A 242 -0.05 -8.57 -16.49
N GLY A 243 -1.04 -8.46 -17.37
CA GLY A 243 -0.94 -7.77 -18.64
C GLY A 243 -0.96 -6.26 -18.44
N ASP A 244 -2.07 -5.62 -18.78
CA ASP A 244 -2.17 -4.17 -18.76
C ASP A 244 -2.43 -3.65 -17.33
N TYR A 245 -3.24 -4.37 -16.54
CA TYR A 245 -3.70 -3.91 -15.24
C TYR A 245 -3.71 -5.00 -14.16
N GLY A 246 -3.30 -4.67 -12.93
CA GLY A 246 -3.66 -5.48 -11.76
C GLY A 246 -5.15 -5.28 -11.47
N ILE A 247 -5.52 -4.04 -11.14
CA ILE A 247 -6.87 -3.56 -10.91
C ILE A 247 -7.17 -2.38 -11.84
N LEU A 248 -8.24 -2.49 -12.62
CA LEU A 248 -8.78 -1.41 -13.45
C LEU A 248 -10.14 -0.97 -12.91
N ALA A 249 -10.18 0.13 -12.14
CA ALA A 249 -11.42 0.73 -11.64
C ALA A 249 -11.80 2.00 -12.42
N ARG A 250 -13.03 2.07 -12.95
CA ARG A 250 -13.49 3.20 -13.81
C ARG A 250 -14.39 4.22 -13.12
N LYS A 251 -15.31 3.78 -12.26
CA LYS A 251 -16.28 4.62 -11.53
C LYS A 251 -16.35 4.18 -10.08
N LEU A 252 -15.19 4.23 -9.44
CA LEU A 252 -14.99 3.75 -8.08
C LEU A 252 -15.75 4.63 -7.08
N ARG A 253 -16.37 3.99 -6.08
CA ARG A 253 -17.00 4.63 -4.91
C ARG A 253 -16.19 4.46 -3.63
N GLY A 254 -15.32 3.46 -3.59
CA GLY A 254 -14.43 3.18 -2.47
C GLY A 254 -13.41 2.12 -2.87
N LEU A 255 -12.17 2.25 -2.39
CA LEU A 255 -11.13 1.25 -2.53
C LEU A 255 -10.41 1.09 -1.21
N LEU A 256 -10.32 -0.14 -0.71
CA LEU A 256 -9.49 -0.52 0.42
C LEU A 256 -8.55 -1.65 -0.02
N LEU A 257 -7.25 -1.39 0.03
CA LEU A 257 -6.22 -2.40 -0.16
C LEU A 257 -5.37 -2.50 1.11
N SER A 258 -5.17 -3.72 1.62
CA SER A 258 -4.32 -3.99 2.77
C SER A 258 -3.46 -5.24 2.54
N GLY A 259 -2.15 -5.17 2.78
CA GLY A 259 -1.24 -6.32 2.61
C GLY A 259 -1.20 -6.93 1.20
N CYS A 260 -1.62 -6.21 0.16
CA CYS A 260 -1.69 -6.72 -1.21
C CYS A 260 -0.35 -6.58 -1.94
N ASP A 261 0.00 -7.55 -2.78
CA ASP A 261 1.29 -7.63 -3.47
C ASP A 261 1.13 -7.60 -4.99
N PHE A 262 1.67 -6.56 -5.64
CA PHE A 262 1.62 -6.36 -7.07
C PHE A 262 3.02 -6.48 -7.65
N GLN A 263 3.25 -7.49 -8.48
CA GLN A 263 4.57 -7.82 -9.02
C GLN A 263 4.55 -7.95 -10.54
N LEU A 264 5.39 -7.13 -11.18
CA LEU A 264 5.78 -7.29 -12.58
C LEU A 264 7.30 -7.43 -12.64
N ILE A 265 7.76 -8.67 -12.83
CA ILE A 265 9.18 -9.00 -12.85
C ILE A 265 9.49 -9.67 -14.19
N GLU A 266 10.42 -9.09 -14.95
CA GLU A 266 10.75 -9.53 -16.31
C GLU A 266 11.37 -10.94 -16.31
N THR A 267 10.56 -11.99 -16.57
CA THR A 267 11.07 -13.38 -16.70
C THR A 267 10.54 -14.17 -17.90
N ASP A 268 9.54 -13.68 -18.66
CA ASP A 268 9.08 -14.37 -19.88
C ASP A 268 8.61 -13.39 -21.00
N PRO A 269 9.37 -13.26 -22.12
CA PRO A 269 9.00 -12.44 -23.28
C PRO A 269 7.62 -12.74 -23.88
N LYS A 270 7.00 -13.89 -23.56
CA LYS A 270 5.65 -14.25 -24.01
C LYS A 270 4.54 -13.42 -23.34
N PHE A 271 4.83 -12.71 -22.26
CA PHE A 271 3.89 -11.78 -21.61
C PHE A 271 4.08 -10.32 -22.05
N PHE A 272 5.13 -10.07 -22.84
CA PHE A 272 5.44 -8.78 -23.46
C PHE A 272 5.32 -8.86 -25.01
N PRO A 273 4.14 -9.19 -25.58
CA PRO A 273 4.01 -9.23 -27.03
C PRO A 273 4.09 -7.82 -27.62
N ALA A 274 5.19 -7.54 -28.32
CA ALA A 274 5.26 -6.41 -29.25
C ALA A 274 4.24 -6.58 -30.40
N PRO A 275 3.61 -5.51 -30.93
CA PRO A 275 3.75 -4.10 -30.57
C PRO A 275 2.48 -3.62 -29.86
N SER A 276 2.45 -3.63 -28.53
CA SER A 276 1.32 -3.07 -27.79
C SER A 276 1.65 -1.61 -27.42
N PRO A 277 0.73 -0.64 -27.52
CA PRO A 277 0.91 0.61 -26.79
C PRO A 277 0.80 0.28 -25.28
N LEU A 278 1.28 1.00 -24.29
CA LEU A 278 2.15 2.17 -24.08
C LEU A 278 2.22 2.40 -22.55
N ILE A 279 1.32 1.81 -21.74
CA ILE A 279 1.16 1.99 -20.28
C ILE A 279 0.62 0.71 -19.59
N ARG A 280 1.21 0.31 -18.46
CA ARG A 280 0.70 -0.67 -17.49
C ARG A 280 0.45 -0.01 -16.15
N SER A 281 -0.46 -0.56 -15.36
CA SER A 281 -0.62 -0.10 -13.98
C SER A 281 -1.01 -1.21 -13.00
N ALA A 282 -0.47 -1.16 -11.79
CA ALA A 282 -0.91 -2.10 -10.76
C ALA A 282 -2.35 -1.79 -10.35
N VAL A 283 -2.64 -0.51 -10.07
CA VAL A 283 -3.97 -0.04 -9.69
C VAL A 283 -4.31 1.22 -10.47
N VAL A 284 -5.42 1.20 -11.20
CA VAL A 284 -6.00 2.39 -11.85
C VAL A 284 -7.23 2.84 -11.07
N ILE A 285 -7.22 4.11 -10.68
CA ILE A 285 -8.26 4.77 -9.90
C ILE A 285 -8.89 5.86 -10.77
N ASN A 286 -10.13 5.60 -11.18
CA ASN A 286 -10.99 6.60 -11.80
C ASN A 286 -12.33 6.65 -11.06
N THR A 287 -12.87 7.85 -10.90
CA THR A 287 -14.12 8.08 -10.16
C THR A 287 -15.17 8.72 -11.08
N ASP A 288 -16.45 8.61 -10.74
CA ASP A 288 -17.53 9.17 -11.58
C ASP A 288 -17.63 10.70 -11.42
N TRP A 289 -17.74 11.43 -12.53
CA TRP A 289 -17.91 12.88 -12.53
C TRP A 289 -19.31 13.34 -12.08
N ASN A 290 -20.27 12.42 -11.98
CA ASN A 290 -21.67 12.72 -11.67
C ASN A 290 -22.11 12.34 -10.25
N PHE A 291 -21.18 12.25 -9.29
CA PHE A 291 -21.57 11.99 -7.90
C PHE A 291 -22.53 13.05 -7.37
N GLY A 292 -23.52 12.59 -6.59
CA GLY A 292 -24.46 13.49 -5.93
C GLY A 292 -23.74 14.32 -4.85
N PRO A 293 -24.29 15.47 -4.44
CA PRO A 293 -23.76 16.21 -3.30
C PRO A 293 -23.71 15.31 -2.05
N GLY A 294 -22.52 15.08 -1.49
CA GLY A 294 -22.29 14.26 -0.29
C GLY A 294 -21.70 12.86 -0.53
N GLU A 295 -21.50 12.43 -1.77
CA GLU A 295 -20.83 11.16 -2.09
C GLU A 295 -19.34 11.42 -2.41
N PHE A 296 -18.44 11.06 -1.50
CA PHE A 296 -16.99 11.24 -1.65
C PHE A 296 -16.30 9.88 -1.64
N PRO A 297 -15.73 9.43 -2.76
CA PRO A 297 -14.97 8.20 -2.78
C PRO A 297 -13.78 8.28 -1.83
N ARG A 298 -13.66 7.28 -0.95
CA ARG A 298 -12.50 7.10 -0.10
C ARG A 298 -11.61 6.02 -0.68
N ILE A 299 -10.34 6.34 -0.89
CA ILE A 299 -9.33 5.40 -1.36
C ILE A 299 -8.27 5.24 -0.28
N ASP A 300 -8.18 4.05 0.29
CA ASP A 300 -7.21 3.70 1.31
C ASP A 300 -6.34 2.53 0.80
N ILE A 301 -5.04 2.77 0.70
CA ILE A 301 -4.03 1.77 0.35
C ILE A 301 -3.05 1.73 1.52
N LEU A 302 -3.18 0.71 2.35
CA LEU A 302 -2.65 0.70 3.70
C LEU A 302 -1.77 -0.53 3.94
N ASN A 303 -0.90 -0.41 4.94
CA ASN A 303 -0.32 -1.51 5.69
C ASN A 303 0.29 -2.60 4.81
N ASN A 304 1.56 -2.42 4.46
CA ASN A 304 2.40 -3.44 3.83
C ASN A 304 1.85 -3.93 2.48
N CYS A 305 1.16 -3.08 1.71
CA CYS A 305 1.02 -3.34 0.28
C CYS A 305 2.39 -3.16 -0.40
N SER A 306 2.66 -3.99 -1.41
CA SER A 306 3.90 -3.93 -2.19
C SER A 306 3.61 -3.71 -3.67
N PHE A 307 4.33 -2.77 -4.28
CA PHE A 307 4.24 -2.43 -5.69
C PHE A 307 5.61 -2.58 -6.33
N VAL A 308 5.87 -3.74 -6.93
CA VAL A 308 7.16 -4.10 -7.51
C VAL A 308 7.07 -4.11 -9.03
N TYR A 309 7.85 -3.25 -9.66
CA TYR A 309 8.12 -3.26 -11.09
C TYR A 309 9.62 -3.36 -11.31
N ASP A 310 10.06 -4.52 -11.79
CA ASP A 310 11.46 -4.81 -12.13
C ASP A 310 11.51 -5.27 -13.59
N CYS A 311 11.53 -4.29 -14.50
CA CYS A 311 11.57 -4.49 -15.95
C CYS A 311 12.52 -3.47 -16.61
N PRO A 312 13.83 -3.47 -16.27
CA PRO A 312 14.78 -2.48 -16.77
C PRO A 312 15.02 -2.51 -18.29
N GLY A 313 14.69 -3.63 -18.95
CA GLY A 313 14.89 -3.84 -20.39
C GLY A 313 13.72 -3.42 -21.28
N VAL A 314 12.63 -2.90 -20.71
CA VAL A 314 11.36 -2.69 -21.43
C VAL A 314 11.07 -1.20 -21.59
N ASP A 315 10.80 -0.77 -22.83
CA ASP A 315 10.35 0.59 -23.18
C ASP A 315 8.82 0.70 -23.06
N GLU A 316 8.31 0.46 -21.86
CA GLU A 316 6.88 0.57 -21.51
C GLU A 316 6.71 1.54 -20.34
N THR A 317 5.57 2.23 -20.29
CA THR A 317 5.21 3.04 -19.11
C THR A 317 4.63 2.12 -18.04
N TYR A 318 5.03 2.31 -16.79
CA TYR A 318 4.43 1.64 -15.63
C TYR A 318 4.05 2.65 -14.57
N TRP A 319 2.88 2.46 -13.97
CA TRP A 319 2.42 3.21 -12.80
C TRP A 319 1.95 2.23 -11.73
N GLY A 320 2.56 2.23 -10.54
CA GLY A 320 2.08 1.42 -9.42
C GLY A 320 0.63 1.81 -9.09
N ILE A 321 0.45 3.06 -8.70
CA ILE A 321 -0.87 3.67 -8.55
C ILE A 321 -1.05 4.71 -9.64
N ASN A 322 -2.11 4.58 -10.43
CA ASN A 322 -2.53 5.56 -11.44
C ASN A 322 -3.85 6.20 -11.02
N ALA A 323 -3.76 7.41 -10.50
CA ALA A 323 -4.86 8.24 -10.03
C ALA A 323 -5.17 9.33 -11.07
N GLY A 324 -5.71 8.95 -12.23
CA GLY A 324 -5.64 9.78 -13.46
C GLY A 324 -6.93 10.41 -14.01
N ASN A 325 -8.11 9.94 -13.61
CA ASN A 325 -9.39 10.49 -14.07
C ASN A 325 -10.39 10.53 -12.92
N ILE A 326 -10.09 11.40 -11.96
CA ILE A 326 -10.83 11.51 -10.71
C ILE A 326 -11.77 12.73 -10.81
N GLY A 327 -13.05 12.52 -10.50
CA GLY A 327 -14.10 13.53 -10.50
C GLY A 327 -14.03 14.50 -9.31
N ASN A 328 -15.14 15.21 -9.09
CA ASN A 328 -15.23 16.51 -8.41
C ASN A 328 -14.85 16.58 -6.90
N ARG A 329 -14.58 15.47 -6.20
CA ARG A 329 -14.03 15.42 -4.82
C ARG A 329 -13.77 13.99 -4.38
N PHE A 330 -12.60 13.68 -3.80
CA PHE A 330 -12.24 12.38 -3.24
C PHE A 330 -11.18 12.53 -2.14
N ASP A 331 -11.04 11.52 -1.29
CA ASP A 331 -9.93 11.45 -0.34
C ASP A 331 -9.09 10.20 -0.63
N MET A 332 -7.77 10.35 -0.60
CA MET A 332 -6.83 9.25 -0.78
C MET A 332 -5.81 9.22 0.35
N LEU A 333 -5.64 8.05 0.97
CA LEU A 333 -4.57 7.77 1.92
C LEU A 333 -3.73 6.60 1.40
N VAL A 334 -2.45 6.85 1.19
CA VAL A 334 -1.44 5.83 0.89
C VAL A 334 -0.48 5.80 2.07
N TYR A 335 -0.57 4.75 2.89
CA TYR A 335 0.15 4.68 4.17
C TYR A 335 0.88 3.36 4.40
N ASP A 336 2.17 3.46 4.77
CA ASP A 336 3.00 2.33 5.20
C ASP A 336 3.12 1.20 4.15
N ASN A 337 3.44 1.57 2.90
CA ASN A 337 3.60 0.65 1.78
C ASN A 337 5.03 0.67 1.20
N ASP A 338 5.40 -0.39 0.48
CA ASP A 338 6.67 -0.50 -0.23
C ASP A 338 6.46 -0.35 -1.75
N PHE A 339 7.17 0.58 -2.37
CA PHE A 339 7.23 0.78 -3.82
C PHE A 339 8.65 0.50 -4.31
N VAL A 340 8.79 -0.43 -5.26
CA VAL A 340 10.05 -0.74 -5.94
C VAL A 340 9.85 -0.51 -7.42
N VAL A 341 10.51 0.51 -7.96
CA VAL A 341 10.27 1.01 -9.31
C VAL A 341 11.59 0.98 -10.07
N GLU A 342 11.77 -0.06 -10.89
CA GLU A 342 12.94 -0.30 -11.72
C GLU A 342 12.55 -0.43 -13.20
N GLY A 343 12.70 0.65 -13.96
CA GLY A 343 12.31 0.67 -15.36
C GLY A 343 12.48 2.01 -16.05
N GLN A 344 12.34 2.02 -17.38
CA GLN A 344 12.62 3.21 -18.19
C GLN A 344 11.59 4.31 -18.06
N ASN A 345 10.30 3.98 -17.97
CA ASN A 345 9.23 4.95 -17.78
C ASN A 345 8.30 4.50 -16.65
N ALA A 346 8.86 4.35 -15.46
CA ALA A 346 8.18 3.70 -14.34
C ALA A 346 7.95 4.68 -13.19
N GLN A 347 6.76 4.67 -12.61
CA GLN A 347 6.40 5.56 -11.50
C GLN A 347 5.71 4.76 -10.40
N GLY A 348 6.06 5.03 -9.14
CA GLY A 348 5.40 4.39 -8.00
C GLY A 348 3.95 4.86 -7.88
N ILE A 349 3.77 6.18 -7.81
CA ILE A 349 2.46 6.83 -7.76
C ILE A 349 2.42 7.90 -8.86
N HIS A 350 1.39 7.85 -9.71
CA HIS A 350 1.11 8.81 -10.75
C HIS A 350 -0.26 9.45 -10.50
N ILE A 351 -0.29 10.77 -10.35
CA ILE A 351 -1.47 11.55 -10.00
C ILE A 351 -1.75 12.53 -11.14
N THR A 352 -2.88 12.35 -11.83
CA THR A 352 -3.35 13.23 -12.91
C THR A 352 -4.84 13.51 -12.84
N GLY A 353 -5.26 14.71 -13.27
CA GLY A 353 -6.68 15.08 -13.37
C GLY A 353 -6.98 16.45 -12.78
N GLY A 354 -8.10 17.05 -13.22
CA GLY A 354 -8.56 18.34 -12.71
C GLY A 354 -9.26 18.20 -11.37
N TYR A 355 -8.53 18.42 -10.29
CA TYR A 355 -9.07 18.36 -8.94
C TYR A 355 -9.91 19.60 -8.66
N LEU A 356 -11.12 19.39 -8.17
CA LEU A 356 -11.92 20.47 -7.61
C LEU A 356 -11.64 20.58 -6.10
N ILE A 357 -11.83 21.80 -5.61
CA ILE A 357 -11.71 22.25 -4.23
C ILE A 357 -12.28 21.22 -3.23
N GLY A 358 -11.46 20.78 -2.27
CA GLY A 358 -11.88 19.99 -1.11
C GLY A 358 -11.51 18.50 -1.10
N SER A 359 -10.68 18.01 -2.04
CA SER A 359 -10.05 16.68 -1.95
C SER A 359 -8.84 16.71 -1.01
N GLU A 360 -8.52 15.59 -0.36
CA GLU A 360 -7.33 15.42 0.49
C GLU A 360 -6.52 14.20 0.01
N ILE A 361 -5.23 14.39 -0.28
CA ILE A 361 -4.35 13.32 -0.75
C ILE A 361 -3.16 13.21 0.20
N ASP A 362 -3.15 12.13 0.98
CA ASP A 362 -2.14 11.84 1.98
C ASP A 362 -1.26 10.67 1.52
N ILE A 363 0.03 10.92 1.33
CA ILE A 363 1.04 9.91 1.03
C ILE A 363 2.03 9.91 2.19
N LEU A 364 1.85 8.96 3.11
CA LEU A 364 2.44 9.01 4.45
C LEU A 364 3.26 7.76 4.77
N GLY A 365 4.49 7.91 5.25
CA GLY A 365 5.24 6.78 5.83
C GLY A 365 5.57 5.63 4.87
N ASN A 366 5.50 5.84 3.56
CA ASN A 366 5.81 4.80 2.56
C ASN A 366 7.32 4.74 2.28
N ARG A 367 7.78 3.61 1.75
CA ARG A 367 9.14 3.45 1.24
C ARG A 367 9.14 3.37 -0.29
N PHE A 368 10.02 4.13 -0.93
CA PHE A 368 10.21 4.14 -2.36
C PHE A 368 11.66 3.77 -2.69
N THR A 369 11.83 2.76 -3.53
CA THR A 369 13.10 2.45 -4.20
C THR A 369 12.98 2.86 -5.66
N VAL A 370 13.78 3.82 -6.10
CA VAL A 370 13.66 4.46 -7.42
C VAL A 370 14.95 4.25 -8.23
N ASN A 371 14.89 3.29 -9.15
CA ASN A 371 16.04 2.84 -9.93
C ASN A 371 15.77 3.02 -11.43
N GLY A 372 16.43 4.00 -12.06
CA GLY A 372 16.36 4.17 -13.50
C GLY A 372 17.45 3.33 -14.16
N PRO A 373 17.14 2.42 -15.12
CA PRO A 373 18.18 1.73 -15.86
C PRO A 373 18.95 2.70 -16.77
N GLU A 374 20.17 2.30 -17.17
CA GLU A 374 20.92 3.00 -18.21
C GLU A 374 20.03 3.20 -19.46
N PRO A 375 19.95 4.42 -20.01
CA PRO A 375 18.98 4.75 -21.04
C PRO A 375 19.27 4.01 -22.34
N PHE A 376 18.22 3.60 -23.06
CA PHE A 376 18.41 3.16 -24.43
C PHE A 376 18.93 4.32 -25.30
N PRO A 377 19.74 4.03 -26.34
CA PRO A 377 20.13 5.07 -27.27
C PRO A 377 18.89 5.74 -27.87
N ASN A 378 18.70 7.02 -27.54
CA ASN A 378 17.63 7.94 -27.98
C ASN A 378 16.34 8.05 -27.11
N SER A 379 16.28 7.51 -25.90
CA SER A 379 15.18 7.80 -24.94
C SER A 379 15.71 8.44 -23.65
N VAL A 380 14.92 9.31 -23.03
CA VAL A 380 15.20 9.86 -21.69
C VAL A 380 14.38 9.02 -20.72
N ALA A 381 15.04 8.20 -19.90
CA ALA A 381 14.34 7.42 -18.88
C ALA A 381 13.70 8.36 -17.84
N GLN A 382 12.42 8.14 -17.52
CA GLN A 382 11.62 8.87 -16.52
C GLN A 382 11.19 7.90 -15.42
N CYS A 383 11.97 7.81 -14.34
CA CYS A 383 11.69 6.89 -13.24
C CYS A 383 11.36 7.67 -11.97
N TYR A 384 10.10 7.64 -11.51
CA TYR A 384 9.64 8.48 -10.42
C TYR A 384 9.13 7.70 -9.21
N GLY A 385 9.41 8.17 -7.99
CA GLY A 385 8.72 7.65 -6.80
C GLY A 385 7.25 8.10 -6.85
N ILE A 386 7.07 9.43 -6.85
CA ILE A 386 5.77 10.10 -6.95
C ILE A 386 5.83 11.09 -8.11
N ALA A 387 4.80 11.09 -8.95
CA ALA A 387 4.61 12.03 -10.05
C ALA A 387 3.23 12.65 -9.98
N ALA A 388 3.17 13.98 -10.06
CA ALA A 388 1.93 14.74 -9.98
C ALA A 388 1.94 15.81 -11.08
N ASP A 389 1.07 15.65 -12.08
CA ASP A 389 1.14 16.40 -13.37
C ASP A 389 -0.09 17.31 -13.63
N PHE A 390 -0.72 17.86 -12.57
CA PHE A 390 -1.87 18.77 -12.69
C PHE A 390 -1.96 19.75 -11.50
N ASP A 391 -2.91 20.69 -11.55
CA ASP A 391 -3.21 21.60 -10.44
C ASP A 391 -3.81 20.82 -9.26
N ILE A 392 -2.94 20.46 -8.32
CA ILE A 392 -3.27 19.69 -7.12
C ILE A 392 -3.22 20.61 -5.90
N THR A 393 -4.13 20.35 -4.98
CA THR A 393 -4.34 21.08 -3.72
C THR A 393 -4.48 20.06 -2.59
N ASN A 394 -3.99 20.36 -1.39
CA ASN A 394 -4.04 19.46 -0.22
C ASN A 394 -3.36 18.11 -0.50
N LEU A 395 -2.18 18.18 -1.13
CA LEU A 395 -1.30 17.03 -1.30
C LEU A 395 -0.21 17.04 -0.23
N ASP A 396 -0.29 16.04 0.62
CA ASP A 396 0.61 15.80 1.75
C ASP A 396 1.53 14.63 1.42
N ILE A 397 2.81 14.91 1.23
CA ILE A 397 3.86 13.91 1.10
C ILE A 397 4.70 13.98 2.36
N VAL A 398 4.41 13.13 3.35
CA VAL A 398 4.98 13.27 4.71
C VAL A 398 5.60 11.99 5.24
N GLY A 399 6.82 12.08 5.79
CA GLY A 399 7.44 10.97 6.50
C GLY A 399 7.80 9.76 5.64
N ASN A 400 7.86 9.91 4.32
CA ASN A 400 8.23 8.83 3.40
C ASN A 400 9.76 8.69 3.30
N ASP A 401 10.22 7.48 2.99
CA ASP A 401 11.63 7.16 2.76
C ASP A 401 11.88 6.89 1.28
N PHE A 402 12.73 7.70 0.66
CA PHE A 402 13.12 7.57 -0.74
C PHE A 402 14.57 7.14 -0.85
N ASN A 403 14.79 5.97 -1.44
CA ASN A 403 16.10 5.40 -1.69
C ASN A 403 16.35 5.27 -3.21
N GLY A 404 17.47 5.83 -3.70
CA GLY A 404 17.96 5.57 -5.06
C GLY A 404 19.19 4.68 -5.05
N GLU A 405 19.25 3.69 -5.92
CA GLU A 405 20.41 2.80 -6.04
C GLU A 405 21.25 3.09 -7.29
N ASN A 406 20.95 4.17 -8.04
CA ASN A 406 21.70 4.50 -9.26
C ASN A 406 23.11 5.01 -8.92
N GLU A 407 24.07 4.80 -9.83
CA GLU A 407 25.43 5.33 -9.66
C GLU A 407 25.42 6.88 -9.76
N PRO A 408 26.08 7.61 -8.83
CA PRO A 408 26.16 9.07 -8.86
C PRO A 408 26.69 9.62 -10.19
N GLY A 409 25.89 10.47 -10.86
CA GLY A 409 26.34 11.24 -12.03
C GLY A 409 26.05 10.62 -13.41
N SER A 410 25.19 9.59 -13.51
CA SER A 410 24.60 9.21 -14.80
C SER A 410 23.69 10.33 -15.30
N LEU A 411 24.22 11.18 -16.19
CA LEU A 411 23.54 12.39 -16.72
C LEU A 411 22.39 12.08 -17.69
N ASP A 412 22.25 10.83 -18.12
CA ASP A 412 21.30 10.44 -19.16
C ASP A 412 19.97 9.88 -18.60
N ILE A 413 19.83 9.76 -17.27
CA ILE A 413 18.63 9.24 -16.59
C ILE A 413 17.92 10.38 -15.84
N ARG A 414 16.59 10.52 -15.98
CA ARG A 414 15.76 11.36 -15.08
C ARG A 414 15.07 10.47 -14.06
N SER A 415 15.74 10.21 -12.95
CA SER A 415 15.12 9.55 -11.80
C SER A 415 14.81 10.60 -10.73
N HIS A 416 13.52 10.86 -10.49
CA HIS A 416 13.06 11.83 -9.49
C HIS A 416 12.34 11.12 -8.35
N CYS A 417 12.65 11.41 -7.10
CA CYS A 417 11.87 10.84 -6.00
C CYS A 417 10.46 11.43 -5.98
N VAL A 418 10.36 12.76 -6.09
CA VAL A 418 9.10 13.50 -6.25
C VAL A 418 9.20 14.40 -7.47
N ASN A 419 8.27 14.25 -8.40
CA ASN A 419 8.18 15.03 -9.63
C ASN A 419 6.85 15.78 -9.70
N LEU A 420 6.89 17.11 -9.59
CA LEU A 420 5.72 17.97 -9.59
C LEU A 420 5.75 18.88 -10.82
N THR A 421 4.79 18.69 -11.72
CA THR A 421 4.63 19.54 -12.90
C THR A 421 3.19 20.05 -12.98
N SER A 422 2.93 21.35 -12.89
CA SER A 422 1.55 21.87 -12.94
C SER A 422 1.40 23.11 -13.82
N THR A 423 0.17 23.62 -13.96
CA THR A 423 -0.13 24.81 -14.75
C THR A 423 -0.77 25.86 -13.85
N ILE A 424 0.00 26.39 -12.89
CA ILE A 424 -0.37 27.49 -11.96
C ILE A 424 -1.24 27.00 -10.78
N GLY A 425 -0.65 27.01 -9.57
CA GLY A 425 -1.42 26.84 -8.33
C GLY A 425 -2.29 28.07 -8.05
N PHE A 426 -3.55 27.85 -7.68
CA PHE A 426 -4.42 28.94 -7.20
C PHE A 426 -4.01 29.35 -5.78
N GLU A 427 -4.17 30.65 -5.46
CA GLU A 427 -3.59 31.34 -4.29
C GLU A 427 -4.09 30.88 -2.88
N GLU A 428 -4.71 29.71 -2.71
CA GLU A 428 -5.48 29.35 -1.49
C GLU A 428 -5.34 27.89 -0.96
N TYR A 429 -4.31 27.08 -1.28
CA TYR A 429 -4.27 25.67 -0.82
C TYR A 429 -2.93 25.12 -0.28
N GLU A 430 -3.01 24.22 0.72
CA GLU A 430 -1.93 23.71 1.58
C GLU A 430 -1.22 22.46 1.02
N ASN A 431 -0.28 22.60 0.08
CA ASN A 431 0.54 21.46 -0.35
C ASN A 431 1.84 21.35 0.47
N GLN A 432 2.23 20.14 0.88
CA GLN A 432 3.46 19.97 1.67
C GLN A 432 4.30 18.73 1.33
N ILE A 433 5.61 18.91 1.45
CA ILE A 433 6.64 17.87 1.41
C ILE A 433 7.46 18.01 2.70
N THR A 434 7.10 17.24 3.72
CA THR A 434 7.66 17.39 5.07
C THR A 434 8.12 16.07 5.68
N ASP A 435 9.16 16.11 6.51
CA ASP A 435 9.67 14.95 7.26
C ASP A 435 10.09 13.74 6.41
N ASN A 436 10.27 13.89 5.09
CA ASN A 436 10.73 12.80 4.23
C ASN A 436 12.25 12.65 4.32
N THR A 437 12.72 11.41 4.12
CA THR A 437 14.13 11.09 3.98
C THR A 437 14.47 10.79 2.53
N PHE A 438 15.56 11.38 2.06
CA PHE A 438 16.07 11.19 0.71
C PHE A 438 17.51 10.69 0.78
N PHE A 439 17.73 9.47 0.32
CA PHE A 439 19.02 8.79 0.37
C PHE A 439 19.37 8.11 -0.95
N GLY A 440 20.67 8.02 -1.27
CA GLY A 440 21.16 7.24 -2.41
C GLY A 440 21.31 8.02 -3.72
N GLY A 441 21.45 7.30 -4.83
CA GLY A 441 21.73 7.86 -6.14
C GLY A 441 20.48 7.92 -7.03
N PHE A 442 19.98 9.13 -7.24
CA PHE A 442 18.95 9.48 -8.22
C PHE A 442 19.25 10.89 -8.74
N THR A 443 18.70 11.30 -9.88
CA THR A 443 18.98 12.60 -10.49
C THR A 443 18.49 13.78 -9.65
N THR A 444 17.24 13.73 -9.19
CA THR A 444 16.62 14.80 -8.40
C THR A 444 15.81 14.23 -7.24
N GLY A 445 15.95 14.78 -6.03
CA GLY A 445 15.06 14.43 -4.91
C GLY A 445 13.67 14.97 -5.16
N VAL A 446 13.54 16.30 -5.21
CA VAL A 446 12.28 16.99 -5.50
C VAL A 446 12.44 17.89 -6.72
N PHE A 447 11.73 17.57 -7.79
CA PHE A 447 11.62 18.39 -8.99
C PHE A 447 10.28 19.13 -8.99
N VAL A 448 10.32 20.44 -9.22
CA VAL A 448 9.13 21.29 -9.26
C VAL A 448 9.18 22.19 -10.49
N GLN A 449 8.14 22.11 -11.31
CA GLN A 449 7.99 22.93 -12.50
C GLN A 449 6.58 23.55 -12.56
N ASN A 450 6.53 24.88 -12.72
CA ASN A 450 5.28 25.64 -12.86
C ASN A 450 4.24 25.39 -11.76
N SER A 451 4.72 25.08 -10.55
CA SER A 451 3.91 24.76 -9.37
C SER A 451 4.32 25.67 -8.21
N ASP A 452 3.31 26.28 -7.57
CA ASP A 452 3.44 27.28 -6.51
C ASP A 452 2.72 26.80 -5.24
N TYR A 453 2.98 27.45 -4.10
CA TYR A 453 2.37 27.16 -2.78
C TYR A 453 2.74 25.82 -2.17
N TRP A 454 4.05 25.57 -2.04
CA TRP A 454 4.56 24.37 -1.37
C TRP A 454 5.28 24.72 -0.06
N LYS A 455 4.89 24.04 1.02
CA LYS A 455 5.69 23.95 2.24
C LYS A 455 6.69 22.81 2.11
N ILE A 456 7.98 23.13 2.21
CA ILE A 456 9.06 22.18 1.97
C ILE A 456 10.01 22.16 3.17
N CYS A 457 10.04 21.02 3.88
CA CYS A 457 10.89 20.77 5.04
C CYS A 457 11.27 19.28 5.12
N SER A 458 12.33 18.88 4.41
CA SER A 458 12.77 17.47 4.35
C SER A 458 14.29 17.33 4.43
N ASN A 459 14.76 16.11 4.69
CA ASN A 459 16.18 15.80 4.91
C ASN A 459 16.78 15.07 3.71
N PHE A 460 17.93 15.55 3.22
CA PHE A 460 18.63 15.03 2.05
C PHE A 460 20.06 14.66 2.41
N SER A 461 20.49 13.45 2.03
CA SER A 461 21.88 13.03 2.08
C SER A 461 22.27 12.38 0.75
N LEU A 462 22.73 13.19 -0.20
CA LEU A 462 22.81 12.85 -1.62
C LEU A 462 23.99 13.51 -2.30
N THR A 463 24.52 12.97 -3.39
CA THR A 463 25.56 13.64 -4.21
C THR A 463 25.02 14.30 -5.48
N THR A 464 23.69 14.41 -5.61
CA THR A 464 22.95 14.86 -6.79
C THR A 464 22.04 16.04 -6.44
N ASP A 465 21.05 16.37 -7.28
CA ASP A 465 20.18 17.52 -7.03
C ASP A 465 19.16 17.16 -5.93
N ALA A 466 19.26 17.81 -4.77
CA ALA A 466 18.24 17.67 -3.74
C ALA A 466 16.92 18.31 -4.20
N TYR A 467 17.04 19.49 -4.80
CA TYR A 467 15.92 20.27 -5.31
C TYR A 467 16.21 20.86 -6.68
N TYR A 468 15.21 20.81 -7.57
CA TYR A 468 15.27 21.43 -8.88
C TYR A 468 13.97 22.19 -9.17
N PHE A 469 14.05 23.51 -9.26
CA PHE A 469 12.91 24.40 -9.51
C PHE A 469 12.98 25.04 -10.91
N VAL A 470 11.90 25.00 -11.71
CA VAL A 470 11.79 25.59 -13.05
C VAL A 470 10.53 26.43 -13.22
N VAL A 471 10.63 27.78 -13.17
CA VAL A 471 9.48 28.72 -13.20
C VAL A 471 9.87 30.17 -13.49
N ASP A 472 8.89 31.05 -13.75
CA ASP A 472 9.12 32.51 -13.80
C ASP A 472 8.92 33.22 -12.43
N ASN A 473 8.06 32.71 -11.55
CA ASN A 473 7.90 33.11 -10.14
C ASN A 473 7.48 31.85 -9.34
N ILE A 474 8.17 31.51 -8.25
CA ILE A 474 7.73 30.50 -7.28
C ILE A 474 7.52 31.14 -5.91
N GLU A 475 6.37 30.84 -5.30
CA GLU A 475 6.11 31.02 -3.88
C GLU A 475 6.23 29.66 -3.17
N ILE A 476 7.32 29.48 -2.42
CA ILE A 476 7.60 28.31 -1.59
C ILE A 476 7.84 28.76 -0.16
N ASP A 477 7.35 28.00 0.82
CA ASP A 477 7.81 28.10 2.20
C ASP A 477 8.93 27.07 2.42
N PHE A 478 10.17 27.50 2.16
CA PHE A 478 11.36 26.65 2.19
C PHE A 478 12.08 26.79 3.53
N ILE A 479 11.86 25.86 4.45
CA ILE A 479 12.28 25.99 5.86
C ILE A 479 12.92 24.71 6.39
N GLN A 480 13.90 24.86 7.26
CA GLN A 480 14.49 23.76 8.04
C GLN A 480 14.97 22.52 7.25
N ASN A 481 15.26 22.68 5.97
CA ASN A 481 15.82 21.60 5.17
C ASN A 481 17.27 21.34 5.59
N ASP A 482 17.64 20.07 5.71
CA ASP A 482 19.04 19.65 5.87
C ASP A 482 19.52 19.01 4.57
N ILE A 483 20.37 19.73 3.83
CA ILE A 483 20.93 19.25 2.56
C ILE A 483 22.40 18.91 2.78
N VAL A 484 22.70 17.61 2.76
CA VAL A 484 24.04 17.07 2.88
C VAL A 484 24.49 16.55 1.51
N LEU A 485 25.60 17.06 1.00
CA LEU A 485 26.29 16.74 -0.26
C LEU A 485 25.54 17.08 -1.58
N GLY A 486 24.26 17.46 -1.51
CA GLY A 486 23.39 17.69 -2.67
C GLY A 486 23.33 19.13 -3.20
N ASN A 487 22.77 19.29 -4.40
CA ASN A 487 22.62 20.59 -5.06
C ASN A 487 21.21 21.18 -4.90
N LEU A 488 21.13 22.52 -4.94
CA LEU A 488 19.88 23.27 -5.06
C LEU A 488 19.91 24.03 -6.40
N ASN A 489 19.04 23.65 -7.33
CA ASN A 489 18.94 24.27 -8.66
C ASN A 489 17.67 25.11 -8.75
N ILE A 490 17.83 26.38 -9.15
CA ILE A 490 16.72 27.31 -9.31
C ILE A 490 16.85 28.00 -10.68
N TYR A 491 15.91 27.69 -11.56
CA TYR A 491 15.75 28.28 -12.88
C TYR A 491 14.50 29.16 -12.86
N GLY A 492 14.62 30.39 -12.34
CA GLY A 492 13.47 31.27 -12.15
C GLY A 492 13.65 32.38 -11.12
N LYS A 493 12.55 33.07 -10.78
CA LYS A 493 12.49 33.94 -9.60
C LYS A 493 11.88 33.18 -8.43
N VAL A 494 12.64 33.08 -7.35
CA VAL A 494 12.10 32.78 -6.01
C VAL A 494 12.01 34.11 -5.26
N PHE A 495 10.90 34.37 -4.56
CA PHE A 495 10.78 35.55 -3.70
C PHE A 495 11.88 35.56 -2.62
N THR A 496 12.13 36.70 -1.96
CA THR A 496 13.18 36.76 -0.92
C THR A 496 12.83 35.81 0.23
N GLN A 497 13.74 34.89 0.54
CA GLN A 497 13.60 33.91 1.62
C GLN A 497 14.55 34.29 2.76
N GLU A 498 14.07 34.32 4.00
CA GLU A 498 14.97 34.34 5.16
C GLU A 498 15.60 32.95 5.33
N GLN A 499 16.79 32.82 5.97
CA GLN A 499 17.45 31.50 6.08
C GLN A 499 16.58 30.41 6.73
N ARG A 500 15.59 30.80 7.57
CA ARG A 500 14.60 29.94 8.24
C ARG A 500 15.16 28.56 8.65
N ASP A 501 16.36 28.56 9.23
CA ASP A 501 17.11 27.40 9.74
C ASP A 501 17.47 26.28 8.72
N ASN A 502 17.43 26.56 7.41
CA ASN A 502 17.96 25.65 6.40
C ASN A 502 19.48 25.47 6.56
N LYS A 503 19.93 24.21 6.50
CA LYS A 503 21.33 23.80 6.62
C LYS A 503 21.82 23.19 5.31
N PHE A 504 23.02 23.59 4.91
CA PHE A 504 23.65 23.08 3.70
C PHE A 504 25.08 22.64 4.03
N PHE A 505 25.40 21.36 3.78
CA PHE A 505 26.69 20.76 4.12
C PHE A 505 27.33 20.09 2.90
N GLY A 506 28.58 20.43 2.58
CA GLY A 506 29.44 19.60 1.74
C GLY A 506 29.13 19.57 0.22
N PHE A 507 28.77 20.69 -0.39
CA PHE A 507 28.51 20.78 -1.84
C PHE A 507 29.60 20.13 -2.71
N THR A 508 29.18 19.34 -3.70
CA THR A 508 30.06 18.73 -4.70
C THR A 508 30.18 19.57 -5.97
N ASN A 509 29.11 20.26 -6.40
CA ASN A 509 29.09 21.25 -7.48
C ASN A 509 28.15 22.42 -7.14
N ALA A 510 28.30 23.54 -7.85
CA ALA A 510 27.72 24.85 -7.53
C ALA A 510 26.19 24.86 -7.34
N VAL A 511 25.71 25.77 -6.49
CA VAL A 511 24.34 26.30 -6.61
C VAL A 511 24.25 27.00 -7.97
N CYS A 512 23.72 26.32 -8.98
CA CYS A 512 23.66 26.81 -10.35
C CYS A 512 22.40 27.66 -10.55
N PHE A 513 22.58 28.98 -10.54
CA PHE A 513 21.58 29.93 -10.99
C PHE A 513 21.83 30.24 -12.47
N SER A 514 21.12 29.60 -13.39
CA SER A 514 21.17 29.97 -14.80
C SER A 514 19.83 30.51 -15.28
N GLY A 515 19.87 31.75 -15.74
CA GLY A 515 18.70 32.55 -16.12
C GLY A 515 18.71 33.86 -15.35
N ASN A 516 19.28 34.91 -15.94
CA ASN A 516 19.32 36.30 -15.43
C ASN A 516 19.35 36.41 -13.90
N CYS A 517 20.54 36.55 -13.30
CA CYS A 517 20.72 36.99 -11.90
C CYS A 517 19.97 38.33 -11.69
N ASN A 518 18.67 38.26 -11.42
CA ASN A 518 17.82 39.40 -11.28
C ASN A 518 17.72 39.69 -9.78
N VAL A 519 17.86 40.95 -9.42
CA VAL A 519 18.10 41.50 -8.06
C VAL A 519 17.06 41.17 -6.98
N PHE A 520 16.06 40.32 -7.27
CA PHE A 520 14.88 40.02 -6.46
C PHE A 520 14.92 38.66 -5.73
N SER A 521 15.74 37.70 -6.17
CA SER A 521 15.91 36.42 -5.47
C SER A 521 17.10 36.51 -4.52
N ARG A 522 16.84 36.38 -3.21
CA ARG A 522 17.86 36.51 -2.15
C ARG A 522 17.55 35.52 -1.02
N PHE A 523 18.57 34.82 -0.55
CA PHE A 523 18.52 34.07 0.71
C PHE A 523 19.31 34.84 1.76
N LEU A 524 18.66 35.27 2.84
CA LEU A 524 19.39 35.82 3.98
C LEU A 524 20.10 34.65 4.68
N VAL A 525 21.40 34.72 4.96
CA VAL A 525 22.15 33.64 5.64
C VAL A 525 22.79 34.23 6.90
N ARG A 526 22.48 33.70 8.08
CA ARG A 526 23.09 34.01 9.36
C ARG A 526 24.30 33.10 9.57
N GLN A 527 25.46 33.69 9.83
CA GLN A 527 26.66 32.90 10.18
C GLN A 527 26.60 32.46 11.65
N PRO A 528 26.93 31.20 11.98
CA PRO A 528 27.33 30.88 13.34
C PRO A 528 28.62 31.66 13.66
N LEU A 529 28.68 32.32 14.82
CA LEU A 529 29.90 32.94 15.31
C LEU A 529 31.01 31.88 15.45
N GLY A 530 31.96 31.86 14.50
CA GLY A 530 33.25 31.16 14.64
C GLY A 530 33.49 29.91 13.78
N THR A 531 32.71 29.62 12.75
CA THR A 531 33.04 28.54 11.79
C THR A 531 33.57 29.10 10.47
N GLU A 532 34.85 28.84 10.17
CA GLU A 532 35.45 29.12 8.87
C GLU A 532 34.94 28.08 7.85
N TRP A 533 34.07 28.47 6.92
CA TRP A 533 33.80 27.71 5.70
C TRP A 533 34.56 28.32 4.52
N TYR A 534 35.12 27.43 3.69
CA TYR A 534 35.95 27.74 2.53
C TYR A 534 35.21 28.60 1.48
N PRO A 535 35.89 29.59 0.86
CA PRO A 535 35.26 30.52 -0.05
C PRO A 535 34.95 29.89 -1.41
N LEU A 536 33.69 30.04 -1.85
CA LEU A 536 33.29 30.35 -3.23
C LEU A 536 34.03 29.60 -4.35
N GLY A 537 33.67 28.34 -4.55
CA GLY A 537 33.84 27.67 -5.85
C GLY A 537 32.76 28.14 -6.82
N GLN A 538 33.05 29.19 -7.59
CA GLN A 538 32.39 29.59 -8.83
C GLN A 538 30.84 29.66 -8.82
N LEU A 539 30.30 30.66 -8.10
CA LEU A 539 29.01 31.27 -8.50
C LEU A 539 29.24 31.92 -9.88
N CYS A 540 28.30 31.76 -10.81
CA CYS A 540 28.31 32.32 -12.19
C CYS A 540 28.95 31.37 -13.24
N GLY A 541 28.08 30.64 -13.96
CA GLY A 541 28.42 29.78 -15.10
C GLY A 541 28.57 30.50 -16.45
N ASP A 542 28.60 31.85 -16.48
CA ASP A 542 28.85 32.60 -17.72
C ASP A 542 30.05 33.55 -17.55
N PRO A 543 31.18 33.33 -18.27
CA PRO A 543 32.33 34.22 -18.22
C PRO A 543 32.08 35.62 -18.82
N ALA A 544 30.92 35.88 -19.44
CA ALA A 544 30.61 37.15 -20.10
C ALA A 544 29.91 38.21 -19.21
N VAL A 545 29.42 37.86 -18.01
CA VAL A 545 28.67 38.80 -17.16
C VAL A 545 29.37 38.98 -15.80
N PRO A 546 29.99 40.13 -15.52
CA PRO A 546 30.63 40.38 -14.23
C PRO A 546 29.56 40.50 -13.13
N CYS A 547 29.53 39.53 -12.23
CA CYS A 547 28.66 39.54 -11.06
C CYS A 547 29.04 40.73 -10.13
N ASN A 548 28.08 41.63 -9.87
CA ASN A 548 28.27 42.81 -9.02
C ASN A 548 28.52 42.37 -7.56
N PRO A 549 29.64 42.75 -6.91
CA PRO A 549 29.94 42.36 -5.53
C PRO A 549 28.92 42.82 -4.48
N ASN A 550 28.06 43.78 -4.86
CA ASN A 550 26.97 44.32 -4.03
C ASN A 550 25.64 43.57 -4.21
N GLU A 551 25.55 42.64 -5.16
CA GLU A 551 24.38 41.79 -5.42
C GLU A 551 24.63 40.39 -4.85
N ARG A 552 24.95 40.32 -3.55
CA ARG A 552 25.16 39.04 -2.88
C ARG A 552 23.82 38.36 -2.69
N PHE A 553 23.63 37.22 -3.35
CA PHE A 553 22.48 36.34 -3.17
C PHE A 553 22.34 35.87 -1.71
N PHE A 554 23.48 35.65 -1.04
CA PHE A 554 23.56 35.40 0.39
C PHE A 554 23.98 36.66 1.16
N ILE A 555 23.11 37.18 2.02
CA ILE A 555 23.40 38.34 2.89
C ILE A 555 23.66 37.86 4.32
N ASN A 556 24.89 38.06 4.80
CA ASN A 556 25.29 37.76 6.18
C ASN A 556 24.60 38.70 7.18
N GLN A 557 23.81 38.16 8.12
CA GLN A 557 23.31 38.91 9.29
C GLN A 557 24.02 38.47 10.59
N GLN A 558 24.30 39.43 11.49
CA GLN A 558 24.80 39.16 12.85
C GLN A 558 23.63 39.05 13.84
N GLY A 559 23.55 37.94 14.59
CA GLY A 559 22.55 37.73 15.65
C GLY A 559 22.50 36.28 16.13
N ASN A 560 21.84 36.02 17.26
CA ASN A 560 21.49 34.65 17.68
C ASN A 560 20.42 34.08 16.72
N ALA A 561 20.41 32.76 16.54
CA ALA A 561 19.35 32.07 15.82
C ALA A 561 17.98 32.48 16.39
N PRO A 562 17.01 32.87 15.54
CA PRO A 562 15.61 32.88 15.95
C PRO A 562 15.20 31.49 16.42
N GLN A 563 14.21 31.45 17.30
CA GLN A 563 13.65 30.26 17.91
C GLN A 563 12.95 29.40 16.82
N ALA A 564 13.12 28.07 16.91
CA ALA A 564 12.67 27.05 15.97
C ALA A 564 11.19 27.13 15.53
N CYS A 565 10.89 26.61 14.33
CA CYS A 565 9.56 26.27 13.77
C CYS A 565 8.38 27.02 14.40
N ALA A 566 8.46 28.32 14.24
CA ALA A 566 7.48 29.31 14.62
C ALA A 566 7.98 30.56 13.87
N ALA A 567 7.38 31.06 12.80
CA ALA A 567 5.98 31.18 12.52
C ALA A 567 5.89 32.09 11.19
N GLU A 568 4.99 31.84 10.19
CA GLU A 568 4.03 32.81 9.51
C GLU A 568 3.18 32.12 8.41
N PHE A 569 2.06 31.48 8.78
CA PHE A 569 0.93 31.16 7.88
C PHE A 569 -0.29 32.07 8.15
N ASN A 570 -0.80 32.71 7.10
CA ASN A 570 -2.23 33.02 7.01
C ASN A 570 -2.88 31.76 6.40
N ASP A 571 -3.61 31.04 7.25
CA ASP A 571 -4.27 29.75 7.05
C ASP A 571 -5.59 29.90 6.25
N PRO A 572 -5.96 28.94 5.38
CA PRO A 572 -7.37 28.65 5.15
C PRO A 572 -7.70 27.14 5.18
N GLY A 573 -7.34 26.44 6.25
CA GLY A 573 -8.01 25.24 6.72
C GLY A 573 -9.28 25.62 7.48
N ASP A 574 -10.35 25.97 6.75
CA ASP A 574 -11.70 26.33 7.22
C ASP A 574 -11.76 26.64 8.74
N ASP A 575 -11.36 27.88 9.10
CA ASP A 575 -11.23 28.41 10.47
C ASP A 575 -12.36 27.96 11.40
N GLU A 576 -13.56 27.75 10.85
CA GLU A 576 -14.76 27.34 11.55
C GLU A 576 -14.64 26.00 12.30
N LEU A 577 -14.09 24.93 11.71
CA LEU A 577 -14.03 23.62 12.39
C LEU A 577 -12.96 23.61 13.49
N MET A 578 -11.80 24.19 13.22
CA MET A 578 -10.75 24.32 14.23
C MET A 578 -11.20 25.25 15.35
N GLU A 579 -11.83 26.39 15.02
CA GLU A 579 -12.43 27.29 16.00
C GLU A 579 -13.54 26.60 16.79
N GLN A 580 -14.35 25.72 16.18
CA GLN A 580 -15.35 24.90 16.88
C GLN A 580 -14.69 23.90 17.85
N ILE A 581 -13.59 23.24 17.47
CA ILE A 581 -12.83 22.34 18.35
C ILE A 581 -12.21 23.14 19.52
N ALA A 582 -11.59 24.28 19.24
CA ALA A 582 -10.95 25.16 20.22
C ALA A 582 -11.94 25.84 21.16
N SER A 583 -13.13 26.18 20.66
CA SER A 583 -14.22 26.80 21.42
C SER A 583 -15.10 25.78 22.13
N GLY A 584 -14.88 24.48 21.92
CA GLY A 584 -15.67 23.41 22.52
C GLY A 584 -17.11 23.30 22.00
N LEU A 585 -17.34 23.70 20.74
CA LEU A 585 -18.65 23.77 20.08
C LEU A 585 -18.98 22.54 19.21
N ILE A 586 -18.16 21.47 19.25
CA ILE A 586 -18.44 20.22 18.52
C ILE A 586 -19.75 19.61 19.03
N ASP A 587 -20.69 19.34 18.11
CA ASP A 587 -22.01 18.78 18.44
C ASP A 587 -21.92 17.44 19.20
N ASN A 588 -22.65 17.40 20.32
CA ASN A 588 -22.88 16.26 21.23
C ASN A 588 -21.65 15.67 21.98
N PRO A 589 -21.07 16.41 22.95
CA PRO A 589 -19.92 15.97 23.74
C PRO A 589 -20.12 14.71 24.60
N ASN A 590 -21.37 14.26 24.75
CA ASN A 590 -21.72 13.10 25.57
C ASN A 590 -21.73 11.77 24.81
N GLU A 591 -21.57 11.78 23.48
CA GLU A 591 -21.70 10.56 22.67
C GLU A 591 -20.35 9.85 22.43
N TYR A 592 -19.22 10.57 22.34
CA TYR A 592 -17.88 9.96 22.11
C TYR A 592 -16.68 10.76 22.72
N PRO A 593 -16.41 10.66 24.04
CA PRO A 593 -15.35 11.43 24.72
C PRO A 593 -13.92 11.23 24.19
N ALA A 594 -13.55 10.01 23.77
CA ALA A 594 -12.21 9.73 23.23
C ALA A 594 -12.00 10.31 21.81
N LYS A 595 -13.07 10.43 21.01
CA LYS A 595 -13.06 11.07 19.69
C LYS A 595 -12.77 12.56 19.82
N ILE A 596 -13.41 13.22 20.78
CA ILE A 596 -13.18 14.64 21.09
C ILE A 596 -11.77 14.86 21.62
N TRP A 597 -11.29 13.97 22.50
CA TRP A 597 -9.92 14.02 22.97
C TRP A 597 -8.91 13.85 21.83
N ARG A 598 -9.16 12.96 20.85
CA ARG A 598 -8.32 12.80 19.65
C ARG A 598 -8.30 14.06 18.78
N TYR A 599 -9.44 14.70 18.54
CA TYR A 599 -9.50 15.95 17.78
C TYR A 599 -8.77 17.09 18.49
N LYS A 600 -8.93 17.21 19.81
CA LYS A 600 -8.15 18.14 20.62
C LYS A 600 -6.66 17.80 20.60
N ASN A 601 -6.30 16.52 20.60
CA ASN A 601 -4.91 16.07 20.62
C ASN A 601 -4.22 16.42 19.30
N PHE A 602 -4.92 16.20 18.18
CA PHE A 602 -4.48 16.62 16.84
C PHE A 602 -4.37 18.14 16.72
N LEU A 603 -5.40 18.89 17.12
CA LEU A 603 -5.36 20.35 17.09
C LEU A 603 -4.23 20.89 17.97
N TYR A 604 -4.08 20.41 19.20
CA TYR A 604 -3.02 20.85 20.11
C TYR A 604 -1.62 20.56 19.54
N ASP A 605 -1.42 19.37 18.96
CA ASP A 605 -0.17 19.01 18.27
C ASP A 605 0.10 19.95 17.08
N LYS A 606 -0.92 20.27 16.29
CA LYS A 606 -0.84 21.25 15.19
C LYS A 606 -0.47 22.65 15.70
N LEU A 607 -1.07 23.11 16.81
CA LEU A 607 -0.86 24.45 17.37
C LEU A 607 0.48 24.61 18.12
N ILE A 608 0.98 23.59 18.83
CA ILE A 608 2.29 23.70 19.52
C ILE A 608 3.46 23.70 18.54
N HIS A 609 3.28 23.11 17.35
CA HIS A 609 4.26 23.12 16.27
C HIS A 609 4.03 24.26 15.27
N ASN A 610 3.02 25.12 15.48
CA ASN A 610 2.71 26.27 14.63
C ASN A 610 2.27 27.50 15.45
N THR A 611 3.22 28.38 15.78
CA THR A 611 3.00 29.48 16.73
C THR A 611 2.17 30.66 16.17
N GLU A 612 2.03 30.92 14.85
CA GLU A 612 0.96 31.85 14.41
C GLU A 612 -0.38 31.19 14.42
N LEU A 613 -0.50 29.94 14.01
CA LEU A 613 -1.82 29.31 14.03
C LEU A 613 -2.35 29.30 15.47
N ALA A 614 -1.49 29.10 16.45
CA ALA A 614 -1.82 29.30 17.86
C ALA A 614 -2.29 30.73 18.23
N GLN A 615 -1.86 31.75 17.48
CA GLN A 615 -2.18 33.17 17.69
C GLN A 615 -3.25 33.71 16.73
N SER A 616 -3.67 32.93 15.72
CA SER A 616 -4.56 33.38 14.64
C SER A 616 -5.99 33.59 15.12
N HIS A 617 -6.45 32.80 16.11
CA HIS A 617 -7.72 33.01 16.81
C HIS A 617 -7.56 33.10 18.34
N PRO A 618 -8.33 33.97 19.02
CA PRO A 618 -8.37 34.01 20.49
C PRO A 618 -8.77 32.68 21.13
N SER A 619 -9.58 31.87 20.44
CA SER A 619 -9.98 30.54 20.87
C SER A 619 -8.80 29.56 20.88
N PHE A 620 -7.87 29.62 19.91
CA PHE A 620 -6.64 28.81 19.89
C PHE A 620 -5.67 29.18 21.00
N ILE A 621 -5.46 30.47 21.26
CA ILE A 621 -4.63 30.94 22.38
C ILE A 621 -5.20 30.39 23.69
N THR A 622 -6.51 30.54 23.88
CA THR A 622 -7.22 30.09 25.08
C THR A 622 -7.17 28.56 25.21
N PHE A 623 -7.39 27.85 24.10
CA PHE A 623 -7.31 26.39 24.02
C PHE A 623 -5.91 25.87 24.38
N MET A 624 -4.86 26.42 23.75
CA MET A 624 -3.46 26.06 24.04
C MET A 624 -3.08 26.33 25.49
N GLN A 625 -3.45 27.48 26.05
CA GLN A 625 -3.16 27.82 27.44
C GLN A 625 -3.88 26.88 28.42
N ASN A 626 -5.13 26.51 28.12
CA ASN A 626 -5.92 25.60 28.93
C ASN A 626 -5.40 24.15 28.85
N GLU A 627 -5.04 23.69 27.65
CA GLU A 627 -4.63 22.30 27.41
C GLU A 627 -3.13 22.05 27.67
N ALA A 628 -2.28 23.09 27.68
CA ALA A 628 -0.85 22.94 28.01
C ALA A 628 -0.59 22.48 29.44
N LEU A 629 -1.50 22.79 30.36
CA LEU A 629 -1.45 22.31 31.75
C LEU A 629 -2.43 21.15 31.99
N SER A 630 -3.19 20.74 30.97
CA SER A 630 -4.06 19.57 31.04
C SER A 630 -3.26 18.29 30.79
N SER A 631 -3.91 17.17 30.99
CA SER A 631 -3.40 15.84 30.65
C SER A 631 -2.95 15.74 29.19
N LEU A 632 -3.66 16.40 28.28
CA LEU A 632 -3.42 16.35 26.83
C LEU A 632 -2.06 16.97 26.47
N GLY A 633 -1.78 18.20 26.90
CA GLY A 633 -0.48 18.83 26.64
C GLY A 633 0.68 18.12 27.32
N GLN A 634 0.44 17.55 28.52
CA GLN A 634 1.45 16.77 29.22
C GLN A 634 1.76 15.43 28.50
N PHE A 635 0.79 14.79 27.86
CA PHE A 635 1.03 13.58 27.06
C PHE A 635 1.87 13.86 25.80
N GLN A 636 1.65 14.99 25.15
CA GLN A 636 2.45 15.38 23.99
C GLN A 636 3.91 15.67 24.37
N GLU A 637 4.12 16.31 25.52
CA GLU A 637 5.48 16.52 26.04
C GLU A 637 6.18 15.19 26.40
N VAL A 638 5.45 14.21 26.95
CA VAL A 638 5.99 12.86 27.18
C VAL A 638 6.39 12.20 25.86
N ARG A 639 5.55 12.29 24.82
CA ARG A 639 5.82 11.71 23.49
C ARG A 639 7.09 12.31 22.88
N ARG A 640 7.22 13.63 22.89
CA ARG A 640 8.40 14.36 22.39
C ARG A 640 9.69 13.93 23.11
N LEU A 641 9.68 13.90 24.44
CA LEU A 641 10.85 13.49 25.25
C LEU A 641 11.19 12.01 25.10
N LEU A 642 10.19 11.15 24.87
CA LEU A 642 10.38 9.73 24.62
C LEU A 642 11.05 9.50 23.26
N GLN A 643 10.65 10.23 22.21
CA GLN A 643 11.31 10.22 20.91
C GLN A 643 12.76 10.71 21.02
N GLU A 644 13.00 11.88 21.62
CA GLU A 644 14.35 12.43 21.83
C GLU A 644 15.24 11.47 22.64
N GLY A 645 14.68 10.80 23.64
CA GLY A 645 15.39 9.84 24.50
C GLY A 645 15.81 8.56 23.79
N LEU A 646 14.99 8.06 22.86
CA LEU A 646 15.26 6.84 22.10
C LEU A 646 16.22 7.07 20.92
N MET A 647 16.22 8.27 20.33
CA MET A 647 17.15 8.65 19.26
C MET A 647 18.61 8.75 19.75
N GLY A 648 18.81 9.07 21.04
CA GLY A 648 20.10 8.98 21.72
C GLY A 648 21.21 9.92 21.23
N THR A 649 22.43 9.68 21.72
CA THR A 649 23.68 10.33 21.26
C THR A 649 24.71 9.25 20.93
N ALA A 650 25.90 9.61 20.41
CA ALA A 650 26.97 8.69 20.03
C ALA A 650 27.45 7.71 21.14
N SER A 651 26.96 7.84 22.38
CA SER A 651 27.27 7.00 23.54
C SER A 651 26.10 6.14 24.08
N GLY A 652 24.94 6.10 23.40
CA GLY A 652 23.76 5.31 23.79
C GLY A 652 22.46 6.12 23.90
N PHE A 653 21.40 5.52 24.45
CA PHE A 653 20.11 6.20 24.73
C PHE A 653 20.30 7.44 25.60
N ASP A 654 19.54 8.51 25.35
CA ASP A 654 19.53 9.68 26.24
C ASP A 654 18.61 9.40 27.44
N LEU A 655 19.18 8.69 28.41
CA LEU A 655 18.51 8.31 29.66
C LEU A 655 18.03 9.52 30.45
N SER A 656 18.58 10.72 30.24
CA SER A 656 18.13 11.92 30.92
C SER A 656 16.79 12.41 30.39
N LYS A 657 16.59 12.35 29.06
CA LYS A 657 15.31 12.65 28.40
C LYS A 657 14.25 11.61 28.73
N LEU A 658 14.61 10.33 28.74
CA LEU A 658 13.72 9.25 29.18
C LEU A 658 13.33 9.39 30.67
N GLN A 659 14.24 9.84 31.53
CA GLN A 659 13.94 10.13 32.94
C GLN A 659 13.00 11.33 33.08
N SER A 660 13.20 12.41 32.31
CA SER A 660 12.28 13.55 32.27
C SER A 660 10.89 13.15 31.77
N ALA A 661 10.81 12.36 30.70
CA ALA A 661 9.55 11.80 30.19
C ALA A 661 8.84 10.98 31.28
N ALA A 662 9.57 10.14 32.03
CA ALA A 662 9.02 9.35 33.13
C ALA A 662 8.51 10.22 34.29
N GLN A 663 9.20 11.30 34.64
CA GLN A 663 8.75 12.23 35.67
C GLN A 663 7.45 12.93 35.28
N ILE A 664 7.38 13.43 34.03
CA ILE A 664 6.18 14.10 33.51
C ILE A 664 5.02 13.10 33.43
N ASN A 665 5.24 11.93 32.82
CA ASN A 665 4.22 10.88 32.67
C ASN A 665 3.61 10.48 34.04
N ASN A 666 4.44 10.37 35.08
CA ASN A 666 3.96 10.04 36.43
C ASN A 666 3.08 11.15 37.05
N ALA A 667 3.34 12.41 36.74
CA ALA A 667 2.60 13.56 37.25
C ALA A 667 1.25 13.80 36.55
N ILE A 668 1.01 13.18 35.37
CA ILE A 668 -0.21 13.42 34.58
C ILE A 668 -1.47 12.95 35.32
N PRO A 669 -2.46 13.82 35.60
CA PRO A 669 -3.75 13.38 36.11
C PRO A 669 -4.55 12.68 35.00
N THR A 670 -5.16 11.53 35.30
CA THR A 670 -5.90 10.73 34.30
C THR A 670 -7.35 10.55 34.74
N PRO A 671 -8.23 11.56 34.56
CA PRO A 671 -9.63 11.48 34.95
C PRO A 671 -10.46 10.53 34.07
N THR A 672 -9.98 10.18 32.88
CA THR A 672 -10.67 9.27 31.94
C THR A 672 -9.85 8.02 31.63
N ILE A 673 -10.51 6.99 31.12
CA ILE A 673 -9.88 5.69 30.84
C ILE A 673 -8.87 5.77 29.68
N PHE A 674 -9.13 6.57 28.64
CA PHE A 674 -8.19 6.73 27.53
C PHE A 674 -6.90 7.45 27.93
N GLU A 675 -6.98 8.43 28.85
CA GLU A 675 -5.80 9.08 29.43
C GLU A 675 -5.04 8.12 30.35
N GLN A 676 -5.77 7.32 31.15
CA GLN A 676 -5.16 6.30 31.99
C GLN A 676 -4.38 5.28 31.15
N ASN A 677 -4.96 4.81 30.05
CA ASN A 677 -4.31 3.88 29.14
C ASN A 677 -3.06 4.50 28.50
N GLN A 678 -3.14 5.73 28.01
CA GLN A 678 -2.00 6.41 27.40
C GLN A 678 -0.84 6.56 28.40
N LYS A 679 -1.15 6.93 29.66
CA LYS A 679 -0.16 7.01 30.74
C LYS A 679 0.50 5.67 31.04
N VAL A 680 -0.28 4.59 31.07
CA VAL A 680 0.24 3.25 31.36
C VAL A 680 1.11 2.73 30.22
N VAL A 681 0.70 2.88 28.96
CA VAL A 681 1.49 2.49 27.79
C VAL A 681 2.82 3.25 27.76
N ASN A 682 2.79 4.57 27.92
CA ASN A 682 4.00 5.39 28.00
C ASN A 682 4.90 4.93 29.17
N GLN A 683 4.32 4.62 30.34
CA GLN A 683 5.09 4.15 31.50
C GLN A 683 5.77 2.82 31.23
N ILE A 684 5.13 1.91 30.50
CA ILE A 684 5.69 0.60 30.15
C ILE A 684 6.90 0.77 29.20
N ILE A 685 6.74 1.58 28.15
CA ILE A 685 7.84 1.90 27.22
C ILE A 685 9.01 2.51 28.01
N LEU A 686 8.75 3.55 28.81
CA LEU A 686 9.79 4.24 29.58
C LEU A 686 10.50 3.31 30.57
N THR A 687 9.77 2.43 31.26
CA THR A 687 10.36 1.47 32.19
C THR A 687 11.24 0.44 31.47
N ALA A 688 10.79 -0.02 30.30
CA ALA A 688 11.53 -0.97 29.48
C ALA A 688 12.88 -0.42 29.05
N PHE A 689 12.89 0.82 28.55
CA PHE A 689 14.12 1.46 28.07
C PHE A 689 15.00 2.03 29.19
N LEU A 690 14.43 2.43 30.33
CA LEU A 690 15.22 2.94 31.47
C LEU A 690 15.87 1.85 32.31
N THR A 691 15.24 0.68 32.44
CA THR A 691 15.63 -0.31 33.45
C THR A 691 15.69 -1.76 32.98
N GLN A 692 15.22 -2.06 31.75
CA GLN A 692 15.06 -3.43 31.26
C GLN A 692 15.66 -3.64 29.86
N ASN A 693 16.55 -2.75 29.40
CA ASN A 693 17.20 -2.81 28.08
C ASN A 693 16.23 -3.04 26.90
N GLY A 694 15.05 -2.41 26.95
CA GLY A 694 14.03 -2.50 25.90
C GLY A 694 13.25 -3.82 25.88
N ILE A 695 13.35 -4.65 26.92
CA ILE A 695 12.62 -5.91 27.05
C ILE A 695 11.46 -5.72 28.03
N PHE A 696 10.23 -6.02 27.59
CA PHE A 696 9.05 -5.99 28.45
C PHE A 696 9.00 -7.21 29.38
N SER A 697 8.72 -6.97 30.66
CA SER A 697 8.41 -8.02 31.63
C SER A 697 7.04 -8.64 31.39
N GLU A 698 6.85 -9.85 31.88
CA GLU A 698 5.58 -10.60 31.81
C GLU A 698 4.39 -9.78 32.34
N GLN A 699 4.57 -9.04 33.44
CA GLN A 699 3.52 -8.18 33.99
C GLN A 699 3.19 -6.97 33.09
N GLN A 700 4.17 -6.41 32.39
CA GLN A 700 3.97 -5.31 31.44
C GLN A 700 3.24 -5.82 30.19
N ILE A 701 3.58 -7.00 29.71
CA ILE A 701 2.90 -7.67 28.60
C ILE A 701 1.42 -7.89 28.94
N ILE A 702 1.12 -8.45 30.12
CA ILE A 702 -0.26 -8.62 30.61
C ILE A 702 -1.02 -7.28 30.68
N THR A 703 -0.32 -6.22 31.07
CA THR A 703 -0.92 -4.88 31.17
C THR A 703 -1.20 -4.29 29.78
N LEU A 704 -0.30 -4.48 28.82
CA LEU A 704 -0.51 -4.08 27.42
C LEU A 704 -1.66 -4.87 26.79
N GLN A 705 -1.76 -6.18 27.04
CA GLN A 705 -2.89 -7.01 26.59
C GLN A 705 -4.23 -6.48 27.12
N GLY A 706 -4.30 -6.14 28.42
CA GLY A 706 -5.51 -5.60 29.03
C GLY A 706 -5.91 -4.20 28.55
N ILE A 707 -4.99 -3.44 27.95
CA ILE A 707 -5.29 -2.16 27.29
C ILE A 707 -5.71 -2.39 25.85
N ALA A 708 -4.99 -3.25 25.15
CA ALA A 708 -5.21 -3.54 23.74
C ALA A 708 -6.59 -4.21 23.49
N THR A 709 -7.15 -4.92 24.47
CA THR A 709 -8.51 -5.51 24.39
C THR A 709 -9.64 -4.50 24.61
N GLN A 710 -9.35 -3.26 25.03
CA GLN A 710 -10.40 -2.27 25.26
C GLN A 710 -10.92 -1.71 23.93
N CYS A 711 -12.18 -1.26 23.91
CA CYS A 711 -12.70 -0.55 22.75
C CYS A 711 -11.90 0.73 22.46
N TYR A 712 -11.37 0.92 21.25
CA TYR A 712 -10.61 2.14 20.90
C TYR A 712 -11.46 3.43 21.02
N LYS A 713 -12.79 3.37 20.84
CA LYS A 713 -13.71 4.51 21.05
C LYS A 713 -13.83 4.91 22.52
N ALA A 714 -13.49 4.02 23.46
CA ALA A 714 -13.50 4.28 24.90
C ALA A 714 -12.08 4.42 25.46
N GLY A 715 -11.16 3.52 25.09
CA GLY A 715 -9.80 3.40 25.56
C GLY A 715 -8.76 4.25 24.82
N GLY A 716 -9.14 4.91 23.73
CA GLY A 716 -8.32 5.88 23.00
C GLY A 716 -7.17 5.27 22.19
N LEU A 717 -6.28 6.13 21.69
CA LEU A 717 -5.14 5.76 20.83
C LEU A 717 -4.20 4.72 21.47
N ALA A 718 -4.13 4.73 22.80
CA ALA A 718 -3.33 3.81 23.59
C ALA A 718 -3.72 2.33 23.40
N VAL A 719 -4.96 2.02 22.98
CA VAL A 719 -5.40 0.66 22.65
C VAL A 719 -4.60 0.11 21.46
N ILE A 720 -4.51 0.93 20.40
CA ILE A 720 -3.80 0.59 19.16
C ILE A 720 -2.29 0.58 19.42
N GLN A 721 -1.79 1.54 20.20
CA GLN A 721 -0.38 1.58 20.57
C GLN A 721 0.01 0.37 21.43
N ALA A 722 -0.81 -0.05 22.39
CA ALA A 722 -0.55 -1.24 23.20
C ALA A 722 -0.50 -2.51 22.36
N ALA A 723 -1.39 -2.63 21.37
CA ALA A 723 -1.39 -3.73 20.41
C ALA A 723 -0.12 -3.82 19.56
N SER A 724 0.40 -2.67 19.11
CA SER A 724 1.63 -2.60 18.32
C SER A 724 2.89 -3.02 19.09
N LEU A 725 2.84 -2.95 20.42
CA LEU A 725 3.98 -3.26 21.31
C LEU A 725 4.01 -4.72 21.77
N LEU A 726 2.96 -5.51 21.48
CA LEU A 726 2.89 -6.93 21.83
C LEU A 726 3.59 -7.79 20.78
N ASN A 727 4.43 -8.73 21.22
CA ASN A 727 5.04 -9.73 20.34
C ASN A 727 4.02 -10.81 19.94
N GLY A 728 4.39 -11.68 18.98
CA GLY A 728 3.51 -12.71 18.43
C GLY A 728 2.75 -13.52 19.49
N CYS A 729 3.43 -14.03 20.52
CA CYS A 729 2.80 -14.83 21.59
C CYS A 729 1.85 -14.06 22.51
N ALA A 730 2.01 -12.75 22.62
CA ALA A 730 1.21 -11.91 23.51
C ALA A 730 0.10 -11.15 22.78
N LYS A 731 0.20 -11.00 21.46
CA LYS A 731 -0.80 -10.34 20.62
C LYS A 731 -2.06 -11.21 20.41
N THR A 732 -1.93 -12.54 20.55
CA THR A 732 -3.00 -13.54 20.41
C THR A 732 -4.14 -13.46 21.45
N THR A 733 -4.01 -12.64 22.50
CA THR A 733 -5.06 -12.48 23.52
C THR A 733 -5.85 -11.18 23.38
N VAL A 734 -5.66 -10.46 22.27
CA VAL A 734 -6.24 -9.13 22.03
C VAL A 734 -7.35 -9.23 20.99
N ASP A 735 -8.60 -9.18 21.44
CA ASP A 735 -9.81 -9.12 20.61
C ASP A 735 -10.24 -7.65 20.47
N PHE A 736 -10.06 -7.06 19.28
CA PHE A 736 -10.44 -5.67 18.99
C PHE A 736 -11.95 -5.49 18.78
N ASP A 737 -12.65 -6.57 18.42
CA ASP A 737 -14.02 -6.55 17.90
C ASP A 737 -15.06 -6.58 19.02
N GLN A 738 -14.82 -7.32 20.11
CA GLN A 738 -15.86 -7.57 21.12
C GLN A 738 -16.34 -6.35 21.91
N ASN A 739 -15.53 -5.29 22.04
CA ASN A 739 -15.78 -4.26 23.06
C ASN A 739 -16.34 -2.93 22.53
N CYS A 740 -16.37 -2.69 21.21
CA CYS A 740 -16.81 -1.40 20.63
C CYS A 740 -18.26 -1.33 20.14
N GLY A 741 -19.02 -2.43 20.17
CA GLY A 741 -20.48 -2.43 19.98
C GLY A 741 -20.99 -2.17 18.56
N ASP A 742 -20.08 -2.04 17.57
CA ASP A 742 -20.43 -2.08 16.15
C ASP A 742 -19.77 -3.34 15.57
N GLU A 743 -20.53 -4.17 14.87
CA GLU A 743 -20.04 -5.41 14.24
C GLU A 743 -19.04 -5.06 13.13
N TRP A 744 -17.74 -5.25 13.41
CA TRP A 744 -16.69 -5.49 12.42
C TRP A 744 -16.69 -6.98 12.02
N PRO A 745 -16.24 -7.34 10.80
CA PRO A 745 -16.20 -8.72 10.34
C PRO A 745 -15.18 -9.54 11.15
N LEU A 746 -15.72 -10.55 11.84
CA LEU A 746 -15.10 -11.54 12.73
C LEU A 746 -13.61 -11.87 12.47
N LEU A 747 -12.75 -11.50 13.43
CA LEU A 747 -11.40 -12.06 13.59
C LEU A 747 -11.41 -13.48 14.22
N PRO A 748 -10.33 -14.25 14.07
CA PRO A 748 -10.36 -15.70 14.20
C PRO A 748 -9.96 -16.20 15.60
N SER A 749 -10.26 -17.46 15.85
CA SER A 749 -10.32 -18.14 17.14
C SER A 749 -8.97 -18.52 17.75
N GLN A 750 -8.99 -18.85 19.04
CA GLN A 750 -7.80 -19.12 19.85
C GLN A 750 -6.92 -20.30 19.37
N ASN A 751 -7.48 -21.23 18.58
CA ASN A 751 -6.74 -22.34 17.96
C ASN A 751 -5.95 -21.91 16.72
N GLU A 752 -6.49 -20.95 15.98
CA GLU A 752 -5.90 -20.38 14.76
C GLU A 752 -4.62 -19.58 15.06
N LEU A 753 -4.61 -18.94 16.23
CA LEU A 753 -3.45 -18.25 16.79
C LEU A 753 -2.39 -19.21 17.35
N GLU A 754 -2.76 -20.45 17.69
CA GLU A 754 -1.80 -21.52 18.03
C GLU A 754 -1.19 -22.14 16.75
N GLU A 755 -1.90 -22.16 15.62
CA GLU A 755 -1.39 -22.65 14.34
C GLU A 755 -0.49 -21.64 13.61
N ARG A 756 -0.79 -20.34 13.71
CA ARG A 756 0.10 -19.24 13.29
C ARG A 756 1.47 -19.29 14.01
N HIS A 757 1.53 -19.81 15.24
CA HIS A 757 2.80 -20.10 15.93
C HIS A 757 3.59 -21.27 15.33
N THR A 758 2.92 -22.26 14.74
CA THR A 758 3.58 -23.36 14.03
C THR A 758 4.09 -22.96 12.65
N GLN A 759 3.45 -22.00 11.97
CA GLN A 759 3.94 -21.48 10.68
C GLN A 759 5.11 -20.48 10.83
N LEU A 760 5.18 -19.70 11.92
CA LEU A 760 6.36 -18.89 12.27
C LEU A 760 7.63 -19.72 12.51
N ASN A 761 7.49 -21.01 12.83
CA ASN A 761 8.61 -21.95 13.01
C ASN A 761 9.23 -22.45 11.68
N ASN A 762 8.69 -22.08 10.51
CA ASN A 762 9.35 -22.31 9.22
C ASN A 762 10.36 -21.21 8.85
N THR A 763 10.52 -20.18 9.70
CA THR A 763 11.70 -19.32 9.64
C THR A 763 12.83 -20.07 10.33
N GLU A 764 13.67 -20.78 9.57
CA GLU A 764 14.86 -21.38 10.14
C GLU A 764 15.74 -20.27 10.75
N VAL A 765 16.12 -20.45 12.02
CA VAL A 765 16.95 -19.47 12.73
C VAL A 765 18.36 -19.51 12.17
N LEU A 766 18.84 -18.38 11.67
CA LEU A 766 20.22 -18.23 11.23
C LEU A 766 21.14 -18.34 12.47
N ASP A 767 22.12 -19.26 12.47
CA ASP A 767 23.08 -19.34 13.57
C ASP A 767 24.10 -18.20 13.44
N VAL A 768 24.03 -17.24 14.35
CA VAL A 768 24.89 -16.06 14.37
C VAL A 768 25.67 -16.03 15.67
N SER A 769 26.99 -16.14 15.55
CA SER A 769 27.93 -16.06 16.65
C SER A 769 28.74 -14.76 16.57
N GLN A 770 28.75 -13.95 17.63
CA GLN A 770 29.65 -12.80 17.71
C GLN A 770 31.01 -13.25 18.29
N TYR A 771 32.11 -12.89 17.61
CA TYR A 771 33.46 -13.12 18.09
C TYR A 771 34.31 -11.86 17.93
N ALA A 772 34.61 -11.19 19.04
CA ALA A 772 35.30 -9.89 19.05
C ALA A 772 34.60 -8.87 18.13
N ASN A 773 35.29 -8.38 17.10
CA ASN A 773 34.80 -7.36 16.16
C ASN A 773 34.17 -7.96 14.89
N GLU A 774 33.70 -9.21 14.95
CA GLU A 774 33.07 -9.91 13.83
C GLU A 774 31.78 -10.62 14.27
N LEU A 775 30.76 -10.57 13.41
CA LEU A 775 29.64 -11.49 13.38
C LEU A 775 29.98 -12.64 12.43
N ILE A 776 29.88 -13.87 12.92
CA ILE A 776 30.07 -15.09 12.17
C ILE A 776 28.70 -15.74 11.96
N ILE A 777 28.30 -15.90 10.70
CA ILE A 777 26.98 -16.41 10.32
C ILE A 777 27.17 -17.82 9.74
N HIS A 778 26.58 -18.82 10.40
CA HIS A 778 26.69 -20.24 10.09
C HIS A 778 25.37 -20.78 9.50
N SER A 779 25.43 -21.44 8.34
CA SER A 779 24.32 -22.22 7.79
C SER A 779 24.87 -23.46 7.02
N PRO A 780 24.18 -24.63 7.05
CA PRO A 780 24.67 -25.86 6.42
C PRO A 780 24.67 -25.81 4.88
N GLU A 781 23.87 -24.94 4.25
CA GLU A 781 23.70 -24.88 2.79
C GLU A 781 23.40 -23.45 2.31
N LEU A 782 24.42 -22.60 2.12
CA LEU A 782 24.20 -21.25 1.57
C LEU A 782 24.20 -21.27 0.03
N GLN A 783 23.02 -21.50 -0.56
CA GLN A 783 22.72 -21.16 -1.96
C GLN A 783 22.42 -19.65 -2.12
N PHE A 784 22.27 -19.19 -3.37
CA PHE A 784 22.14 -17.79 -3.80
C PHE A 784 21.10 -16.97 -3.01
N GLY A 785 21.47 -15.75 -2.62
CA GLY A 785 20.56 -14.81 -1.95
C GLY A 785 21.25 -13.58 -1.38
N ILE A 786 20.50 -12.72 -0.71
CA ILE A 786 21.01 -11.46 -0.13
C ILE A 786 20.96 -11.55 1.39
N LEU A 787 22.10 -11.31 2.05
CA LEU A 787 22.20 -11.14 3.48
C LEU A 787 22.12 -9.64 3.83
N ARG A 788 21.24 -9.25 4.74
CA ARG A 788 21.10 -7.88 5.26
C ARG A 788 21.16 -7.86 6.77
N ILE A 789 21.78 -6.82 7.32
CA ILE A 789 21.74 -6.46 8.75
C ILE A 789 21.08 -5.10 8.87
N TYR A 790 20.07 -5.01 9.72
CA TYR A 790 19.30 -3.81 10.00
C TYR A 790 19.58 -3.32 11.42
N ASP A 791 19.64 -2.02 11.62
CA ASP A 791 19.57 -1.43 12.96
C ASP A 791 18.13 -1.50 13.53
N ILE A 792 17.92 -0.97 14.73
CA ILE A 792 16.62 -0.99 15.42
C ILE A 792 15.53 -0.18 14.72
N MET A 793 15.91 0.73 13.82
CA MET A 793 15.01 1.57 13.06
C MET A 793 14.69 0.96 11.68
N GLY A 794 15.27 -0.21 11.38
CA GLY A 794 15.10 -0.88 10.11
C GLY A 794 16.04 -0.39 9.01
N ASN A 795 17.05 0.43 9.33
CA ASN A 795 18.03 0.88 8.35
C ASN A 795 19.06 -0.23 8.09
N ILE A 796 19.39 -0.47 6.82
CA ILE A 796 20.40 -1.47 6.46
C ILE A 796 21.80 -0.93 6.79
N VAL A 797 22.47 -1.57 7.75
CA VAL A 797 23.85 -1.24 8.13
C VAL A 797 24.89 -2.14 7.47
N PHE A 798 24.46 -3.26 6.89
CA PHE A 798 25.29 -4.16 6.11
C PHE A 798 24.43 -4.92 5.10
N SER A 799 24.88 -5.01 3.85
CA SER A 799 24.22 -5.81 2.80
C SER A 799 25.28 -6.49 1.95
N GLN A 800 25.10 -7.77 1.67
CA GLN A 800 25.98 -8.53 0.79
C GLN A 800 25.20 -9.57 -0.01
N MET A 801 25.37 -9.55 -1.33
CA MET A 801 24.91 -10.61 -2.21
C MET A 801 25.84 -11.83 -2.10
N LEU A 802 25.24 -13.01 -1.88
CA LEU A 802 25.94 -14.28 -1.79
C LEU A 802 25.75 -15.07 -3.09
N LEU A 803 26.85 -15.37 -3.77
CA LEU A 803 26.86 -16.08 -5.05
C LEU A 803 27.11 -17.60 -4.90
N GLY A 804 26.82 -18.16 -3.71
CA GLY A 804 27.10 -19.55 -3.34
C GLY A 804 28.56 -19.75 -2.89
N THR A 805 28.76 -19.89 -1.58
CA THR A 805 30.09 -20.12 -0.98
C THR A 805 30.06 -21.25 0.04
N GLU A 806 31.02 -22.16 -0.02
CA GLU A 806 31.26 -23.18 1.02
C GLU A 806 32.00 -22.53 2.22
N GLY A 807 31.27 -21.83 3.11
CA GLY A 807 31.84 -21.32 4.37
C GLY A 807 30.98 -20.30 5.12
N PRO A 808 31.23 -20.08 6.43
CA PRO A 808 30.52 -19.09 7.23
C PRO A 808 30.90 -17.65 6.85
N ILE A 809 29.91 -16.77 6.81
CA ILE A 809 30.10 -15.36 6.44
C ILE A 809 30.60 -14.59 7.66
N ARG A 810 31.59 -13.73 7.45
CA ARG A 810 32.17 -12.88 8.50
C ARG A 810 31.88 -11.42 8.19
N VAL A 811 31.14 -10.77 9.08
CA VAL A 811 30.79 -9.35 8.98
C VAL A 811 31.51 -8.57 10.06
N SER A 812 32.28 -7.56 9.67
CA SER A 812 32.98 -6.71 10.64
C SER A 812 32.02 -5.80 11.39
N THR A 813 32.14 -5.73 12.72
CA THR A 813 31.32 -4.88 13.59
C THR A 813 32.02 -3.59 14.03
N THR A 814 33.26 -3.32 13.58
CA THR A 814 34.05 -2.17 14.05
C THR A 814 33.44 -0.81 13.72
N SER A 815 32.62 -0.73 12.68
CA SER A 815 31.91 0.49 12.27
C SER A 815 30.48 0.56 12.80
N LEU A 816 30.00 -0.49 13.48
CA LEU A 816 28.64 -0.59 13.98
C LEU A 816 28.57 -0.05 15.40
N VAL A 817 27.60 0.82 15.67
CA VAL A 817 27.37 1.36 17.02
C VAL A 817 26.76 0.28 17.91
N PRO A 818 27.02 0.29 19.23
CA PRO A 818 26.37 -0.64 20.14
C PRO A 818 24.84 -0.52 20.08
N SER A 819 24.16 -1.53 19.57
CA SER A 819 22.72 -1.52 19.33
C SER A 819 22.18 -2.94 19.11
N VAL A 820 20.86 -3.07 19.02
CA VAL A 820 20.19 -4.29 18.59
C VAL A 820 20.14 -4.30 17.06
N TYR A 821 20.48 -5.43 16.45
CA TYR A 821 20.47 -5.59 15.01
C TYR A 821 19.64 -6.80 14.61
N PHE A 822 18.89 -6.64 13.53
CA PHE A 822 18.14 -7.71 12.89
C PHE A 822 18.90 -8.18 11.66
N ILE A 823 18.98 -9.49 11.43
CA ILE A 823 19.69 -10.08 10.30
C ILE A 823 18.65 -10.84 9.49
N SER A 824 18.59 -10.58 8.19
CA SER A 824 17.77 -11.37 7.26
C SER A 824 18.64 -11.95 6.15
N PHE A 825 18.32 -13.16 5.73
CA PHE A 825 18.79 -13.72 4.48
C PHE A 825 17.57 -14.05 3.61
N SER A 826 17.57 -13.51 2.39
CA SER A 826 16.51 -13.69 1.40
C SER A 826 17.07 -14.40 0.17
N GLY A 827 16.76 -15.70 0.05
CA GLY A 827 17.03 -16.54 -1.12
C GLY A 827 15.80 -17.35 -1.52
N SER A 828 15.96 -18.61 -1.91
CA SER A 828 14.84 -19.56 -2.12
C SER A 828 14.08 -19.90 -0.82
N GLN A 829 14.68 -19.61 0.32
CA GLN A 829 14.12 -19.69 1.67
C GLN A 829 14.49 -18.41 2.43
N LYS A 830 13.67 -18.03 3.42
CA LYS A 830 13.90 -16.85 4.28
C LYS A 830 14.39 -17.30 5.65
N PHE A 831 15.49 -16.70 6.10
CA PHE A 831 16.06 -16.94 7.42
C PHE A 831 16.22 -15.60 8.14
N THR A 832 16.03 -15.59 9.45
CA THR A 832 16.22 -14.39 10.26
C THR A 832 16.99 -14.70 11.54
N ALA A 833 17.68 -13.70 12.06
CA ALA A 833 18.30 -13.73 13.38
C ALA A 833 18.27 -12.34 14.01
N LYS A 834 18.30 -12.29 15.34
CA LYS A 834 18.49 -11.06 16.11
C LYS A 834 19.80 -11.17 16.87
N THR A 835 20.64 -10.15 16.78
CA THR A 835 21.89 -10.09 17.53
C THR A 835 22.04 -8.74 18.23
N VAL A 836 22.81 -8.71 19.31
CA VAL A 836 23.13 -7.48 20.04
C VAL A 836 24.61 -7.25 19.87
N ILE A 837 24.99 -6.13 19.27
CA ILE A 837 26.39 -5.74 19.19
C ILE A 837 26.66 -4.85 20.40
N SER A 838 27.47 -5.33 21.33
CA SER A 838 28.06 -4.53 22.40
C SER A 838 29.57 -4.47 22.13
N ASN A 839 30.05 -3.38 21.51
CA ASN A 839 31.49 -3.17 21.37
C ASN A 839 32.16 -2.89 22.72
#